data_AF-A0A1Y4AHL2-F1
#
_entry.id   AF-A0A1Y4AHL2-F1
#
_cell.length_a   1.000
_cell.length_b   1.000
_cell.length_c   1.000
_cell.angle_alpha   90.00
_cell.angle_beta   90.00
_cell.angle_gamma   90.00
#
_symmetry.space_group_name_H-M   'P 1'
#
loop_
_entity.id
_entity.type
_entity.pdbx_description
1 polymer ?
#
loop_
_entity_poly.entity_id
_entity_poly.type
_entity_poly.pdbx_seq_one_letter_code
_entity_poly.pdbx_strand_id
1 'polypeptide(L)'
;MAPTGCMASPSRPSASCRSTEDIPTTSRATSATCARSRTRALRAYWVSAWRASALRLRVALMRRIRARWGAPSSAGALRATAAALPSRPRSSSRRASCARRSVTTLPSTRRSSHQRILRSLTRSIPESAPEATPTSIRISTRPRATSKYPLCPKHKRYGESMVTDIKLANVVLHVDDHAAEHPELYYRCAPSDARYDAEAGALCVTGAVDFLTYINGLSAIKWRKYTGIEQVALHVAYAGSGTLTVTGVRTDASSVEQIARYDLASEETLELVVQIDTSGFDLVGFSVAPTEGSTVSICRAFYTASVEEGSVNSVSLAIATTTFQNERYILPNIELVKKGIAAEGGALARSFHMFVVDNGRTLDVEALSDEVVTVLPNPNAGGSGGFARGMMAASEVPGAYTHVIVMDDDVRIMPESFVRVFALLSLARGAYRHAFINGAMLSLEEPTRQFEDVAYVVDNGAYRRIKRDADAGTLEGMLYNERTSVEVPNAYGAWWFSCIPVENIRQNGLPMPFFIRCDDVEFGVRNNPTYMTMDGICVWHASFEGRYRASVDCYQYTRNFLATVAVDDCASEFWTIQRLTRSIRLHLRDLDYISAERLLDGFEDYLKGPEFLAQADGSAIMKKLGALNEKHLDVAELDQAVLREAGVTPEVLARTDLVYRPSKVRRLLRSIPYDRHYLPDFLLKKKPGYVVKNVSVALESNSSRCKTVVFLDATRQHGAIRHMDRARFKAIRRREHALMARYRREGKKVRAAWKKARPYLTSREFWTQYLGIASKA
;
A
#
# COMPACT_ATOMS: atom_id res chain seq x y z
N MET A 1 -55.62 -9.08 20.68
CA MET A 1 -55.81 -9.02 22.14
C MET A 1 -54.44 -8.92 22.80
N ALA A 2 -54.23 -7.97 23.71
CA ALA A 2 -53.29 -8.13 24.81
C ALA A 2 -54.09 -8.63 26.04
N PRO A 3 -53.44 -9.11 27.12
CA PRO A 3 -53.22 -8.17 28.24
C PRO A 3 -51.95 -8.41 29.10
N THR A 4 -51.52 -7.36 29.80
CA THR A 4 -50.92 -7.30 31.17
C THR A 4 -49.83 -8.30 31.65
N GLY A 5 -48.85 -7.90 32.49
CA GLY A 5 -48.53 -6.56 32.99
C GLY A 5 -47.83 -6.52 34.36
N CYS A 6 -46.86 -5.60 34.49
CA CYS A 6 -46.35 -4.92 35.70
C CYS A 6 -45.91 -5.65 37.00
N MET A 7 -44.71 -5.23 37.44
CA MET A 7 -44.34 -4.72 38.79
C MET A 7 -43.50 -5.56 39.79
N ALA A 8 -42.70 -4.77 40.53
CA ALA A 8 -42.06 -4.99 41.83
C ALA A 8 -40.77 -5.84 41.96
N SER A 9 -39.82 -5.22 42.67
CA SER A 9 -38.63 -5.78 43.36
C SER A 9 -38.82 -5.50 44.88
N PRO A 10 -37.84 -5.65 45.82
CA PRO A 10 -36.47 -6.19 45.73
C PRO A 10 -36.06 -7.15 46.89
N SER A 11 -34.94 -7.87 46.75
CA SER A 11 -34.18 -8.39 47.92
C SER A 11 -32.70 -8.75 47.62
N ARG A 12 -31.83 -8.46 48.60
CA ARG A 12 -30.49 -9.02 48.88
C ARG A 12 -30.58 -9.68 50.29
N PRO A 13 -29.56 -10.35 50.89
CA PRO A 13 -28.16 -10.57 50.46
C PRO A 13 -27.62 -12.02 50.65
N SER A 14 -26.39 -12.26 50.17
CA SER A 14 -25.39 -13.11 50.85
C SER A 14 -23.97 -12.67 50.42
N ALA A 15 -22.93 -13.00 51.19
CA ALA A 15 -21.56 -12.49 50.96
C ALA A 15 -20.46 -13.42 51.51
N SER A 16 -19.25 -13.31 50.96
CA SER A 16 -18.02 -13.89 51.54
C SER A 16 -16.78 -13.00 51.30
N CYS A 17 -15.85 -13.04 52.26
CA CYS A 17 -14.53 -12.38 52.29
C CYS A 17 -13.51 -13.11 51.35
N ARG A 18 -12.28 -12.66 51.02
CA ARG A 18 -11.39 -11.46 51.15
C ARG A 18 -10.21 -11.71 50.13
N SER A 19 -9.18 -10.89 49.85
CA SER A 19 -8.57 -9.61 50.30
C SER A 19 -8.05 -8.84 49.04
N THR A 20 -7.07 -7.92 48.99
CA THR A 20 -6.08 -7.30 49.91
C THR A 20 -5.76 -5.86 49.42
N GLU A 21 -5.36 -4.99 50.37
CA GLU A 21 -4.53 -3.77 50.21
C GLU A 21 -5.03 -2.55 49.39
N ASP A 22 -5.22 -1.43 50.10
CA ASP A 22 -5.41 -0.06 49.59
C ASP A 22 -4.11 0.78 49.71
N ILE A 23 -3.86 1.69 48.75
CA ILE A 23 -2.87 2.79 48.88
C ILE A 23 -3.46 4.09 48.30
N PRO A 24 -3.42 5.24 49.03
CA PRO A 24 -4.19 6.44 48.67
C PRO A 24 -3.61 7.29 47.52
N THR A 25 -4.49 7.91 46.74
CA THR A 25 -4.18 8.55 45.43
C THR A 25 -4.19 10.09 45.44
N THR A 26 -3.46 10.73 46.35
CA THR A 26 -3.42 12.21 46.48
C THR A 26 -2.05 12.85 46.22
N SER A 27 -1.59 12.87 44.95
CA SER A 27 -0.38 13.65 44.56
C SER A 27 -0.27 14.11 43.09
N ARG A 28 -1.02 13.53 42.14
CA ARG A 28 -0.79 13.76 40.68
C ARG A 28 -1.35 15.08 40.10
N ALA A 29 -2.26 15.78 40.77
CA ALA A 29 -2.92 16.97 40.22
C ALA A 29 -2.02 18.23 40.16
N THR A 30 -1.17 18.44 41.16
CA THR A 30 -0.31 19.63 41.29
C THR A 30 0.93 19.55 40.39
N SER A 31 1.52 18.38 40.20
CA SER A 31 2.72 18.19 39.38
C SER A 31 2.47 18.44 37.88
N ALA A 32 1.36 17.95 37.33
CA ALA A 32 0.99 18.16 35.92
C ALA A 32 0.80 19.64 35.58
N THR A 33 0.24 20.42 36.50
CA THR A 33 0.00 21.86 36.34
C THR A 33 1.30 22.66 36.37
N CYS A 34 2.23 22.30 37.28
CA CYS A 34 3.57 22.90 37.35
C CYS A 34 4.45 22.54 36.13
N ALA A 35 4.35 21.32 35.61
CA ALA A 35 5.05 20.93 34.38
C ALA A 35 4.56 21.71 33.14
N ARG A 36 3.24 21.97 33.05
CA ARG A 36 2.63 22.78 31.98
C ARG A 36 2.99 24.27 32.06
N SER A 37 3.15 24.84 33.26
CA SER A 37 3.62 26.23 33.40
C SER A 37 5.10 26.38 33.03
N ARG A 38 5.98 25.50 33.54
CA ARG A 38 7.43 25.51 33.23
C ARG A 38 7.71 25.34 31.73
N THR A 39 7.03 24.43 31.05
CA THR A 39 7.17 24.26 29.58
C THR A 39 6.66 25.45 28.78
N ARG A 40 5.61 26.16 29.25
CA ARG A 40 5.11 27.40 28.62
C ARG A 40 6.08 28.56 28.79
N ALA A 41 6.70 28.71 29.97
CA ALA A 41 7.75 29.69 30.23
C ALA A 41 9.02 29.44 29.37
N LEU A 42 9.50 28.19 29.31
CA LEU A 42 10.62 27.80 28.45
C LEU A 42 10.34 28.09 26.96
N ARG A 43 9.13 27.79 26.46
CA ARG A 43 8.73 28.16 25.10
C ARG A 43 8.75 29.67 24.86
N ALA A 44 8.29 30.48 25.81
CA ALA A 44 8.34 31.94 25.70
C ALA A 44 9.79 32.46 25.64
N TYR A 45 10.68 31.93 26.50
CA TYR A 45 12.10 32.26 26.53
C TYR A 45 12.83 31.91 25.22
N TRP A 46 12.61 30.71 24.67
CA TRP A 46 13.22 30.32 23.39
C TRP A 46 12.70 31.17 22.21
N VAL A 47 11.43 31.57 22.22
CA VAL A 47 10.87 32.46 21.18
C VAL A 47 11.41 33.90 21.30
N SER A 48 11.60 34.43 22.50
CA SER A 48 12.20 35.77 22.68
C SER A 48 13.69 35.77 22.34
N ALA A 49 14.45 34.76 22.78
CA ALA A 49 15.86 34.58 22.44
C ALA A 49 16.09 34.43 20.93
N TRP A 50 15.21 33.70 20.22
CA TRP A 50 15.28 33.56 18.77
C TRP A 50 14.96 34.88 18.05
N ARG A 51 13.93 35.62 18.49
CA ARG A 51 13.61 36.96 17.97
C ARG A 51 14.77 37.95 18.18
N ALA A 52 15.37 37.97 19.37
CA ALA A 52 16.52 38.82 19.68
C ALA A 52 17.75 38.48 18.81
N SER A 53 18.03 37.18 18.63
CA SER A 53 19.12 36.71 17.75
C SER A 53 18.90 37.10 16.28
N ALA A 54 17.67 36.93 15.77
CA ALA A 54 17.30 37.34 14.41
C ALA A 54 17.42 38.86 14.22
N LEU A 55 17.05 39.67 15.22
CA LEU A 55 17.20 41.12 15.18
C LEU A 55 18.68 41.54 15.19
N ARG A 56 19.51 40.93 16.05
CA ARG A 56 20.98 41.16 16.06
C ARG A 56 21.63 40.83 14.71
N LEU A 57 21.26 39.71 14.10
CA LEU A 57 21.69 39.33 12.74
C LEU A 57 21.27 40.37 11.69
N ARG A 58 20.02 40.85 11.73
CA ARG A 58 19.51 41.87 10.80
C ARG A 58 20.25 43.21 10.97
N VAL A 59 20.55 43.63 12.20
CA VAL A 59 21.32 44.85 12.48
C VAL A 59 22.79 44.70 12.05
N ALA A 60 23.41 43.55 12.30
CA ALA A 60 24.78 43.27 11.84
C ALA A 60 24.90 43.28 10.30
N LEU A 61 23.90 42.74 9.60
CA LEU A 61 23.81 42.78 8.14
C LEU A 61 23.63 44.22 7.63
N MET A 62 22.75 45.02 8.24
CA MET A 62 22.54 46.43 7.91
C MET A 62 23.82 47.27 8.13
N ARG A 63 24.56 47.04 9.23
CA ARG A 63 25.87 47.67 9.49
C ARG A 63 26.90 47.28 8.42
N ARG A 64 27.00 45.99 8.04
CA ARG A 64 27.89 45.54 6.97
C ARG A 64 27.52 46.09 5.58
N ILE A 65 26.24 46.40 5.33
CA ILE A 65 25.81 47.06 4.09
C ILE A 65 26.24 48.53 4.08
N ARG A 66 25.97 49.30 5.15
CA ARG A 66 26.45 50.69 5.27
C ARG A 66 27.98 50.81 5.21
N ALA A 67 28.71 49.91 5.89
CA ALA A 67 30.17 49.92 5.88
C ALA A 67 30.80 49.56 4.52
N ARG A 68 30.02 49.08 3.54
CA ARG A 68 30.49 48.72 2.20
C ARG A 68 30.06 49.72 1.11
N TRP A 69 29.27 50.71 1.47
CA TRP A 69 28.76 51.78 0.60
C TRP A 69 28.75 53.09 1.39
N GLY A 70 29.92 53.75 1.44
CA GLY A 70 30.07 55.07 2.07
C GLY A 70 29.27 56.14 1.35
N ALA A 71 28.87 57.19 2.09
CA ALA A 71 28.28 58.38 1.50
C ALA A 71 29.38 59.24 0.83
N PRO A 72 29.09 59.95 -0.27
CA PRO A 72 30.07 60.79 -0.95
C PRO A 72 30.28 62.12 -0.21
N SER A 73 31.53 62.60 -0.19
CA SER A 73 31.90 63.97 0.16
C SER A 73 32.91 64.51 -0.86
N SER A 74 32.90 65.83 -1.08
CA SER A 74 33.48 66.51 -2.24
C SER A 74 34.82 67.21 -1.98
N ALA A 75 35.55 67.49 -3.08
CA ALA A 75 36.79 68.29 -3.18
C ALA A 75 38.05 67.70 -2.50
N GLY A 76 39.28 67.99 -2.98
CA GLY A 76 39.64 68.65 -4.24
C GLY A 76 41.14 68.99 -4.40
N ALA A 77 41.61 69.01 -5.66
CA ALA A 77 42.76 69.76 -6.20
C ALA A 77 44.24 69.41 -5.87
N LEU A 78 45.05 69.36 -6.96
CA LEU A 78 46.46 69.80 -7.15
C LEU A 78 47.70 68.91 -6.82
N ARG A 79 48.50 68.69 -7.90
CA ARG A 79 49.99 68.57 -8.04
C ARG A 79 50.72 67.40 -7.34
N ALA A 80 51.42 66.50 -8.06
CA ALA A 80 52.75 66.59 -8.73
C ALA A 80 53.93 66.22 -7.77
N THR A 81 55.06 65.58 -8.15
CA THR A 81 55.65 65.22 -9.47
C THR A 81 56.70 64.09 -9.31
N ALA A 82 57.00 63.31 -10.37
CA ALA A 82 58.19 62.43 -10.54
C ALA A 82 58.40 61.27 -9.52
N ALA A 83 58.94 60.08 -9.84
CA ALA A 83 59.32 59.37 -11.08
C ALA A 83 59.20 57.83 -10.78
N ALA A 84 59.73 56.82 -11.49
CA ALA A 84 60.65 56.71 -12.63
C ALA A 84 60.42 55.36 -13.40
N LEU A 85 61.46 54.85 -14.08
CA LEU A 85 61.58 53.57 -14.80
C LEU A 85 63.02 53.00 -14.56
N PRO A 86 63.40 51.75 -14.92
CA PRO A 86 62.82 50.78 -15.89
C PRO A 86 62.13 49.58 -15.16
N SER A 87 61.91 48.34 -15.68
CA SER A 87 62.42 47.61 -16.86
C SER A 87 61.48 46.49 -17.40
N ARG A 88 62.06 45.50 -18.08
CA ARG A 88 61.47 44.36 -18.85
C ARG A 88 62.64 43.35 -19.13
N PRO A 89 62.45 42.11 -19.67
CA PRO A 89 61.23 41.29 -19.86
C PRO A 89 61.39 39.74 -19.67
N ARG A 90 60.31 38.98 -19.94
CA ARG A 90 60.25 37.68 -20.70
C ARG A 90 60.91 36.36 -20.19
N SER A 91 60.05 35.47 -19.70
CA SER A 91 59.61 34.17 -20.32
C SER A 91 60.56 32.97 -20.64
N SER A 92 59.98 31.76 -20.50
CA SER A 92 60.44 30.43 -21.00
C SER A 92 61.55 29.76 -20.16
N SER A 93 61.78 28.43 -20.13
CA SER A 93 61.20 27.25 -20.83
C SER A 93 61.26 26.00 -19.89
N ARG A 94 61.09 24.70 -20.21
CA ARG A 94 60.97 23.95 -21.49
C ARG A 94 59.98 22.74 -21.42
N ARG A 95 60.44 21.47 -21.32
CA ARG A 95 59.65 20.22 -21.44
C ARG A 95 60.41 18.98 -20.91
N ALA A 96 59.68 17.97 -20.39
CA ALA A 96 59.89 16.51 -20.52
C ALA A 96 58.86 15.78 -19.61
N SER A 97 58.31 14.58 -19.81
CA SER A 97 57.96 13.69 -20.93
C SER A 97 58.13 12.22 -20.49
N CYS A 98 57.11 11.39 -20.76
CA CYS A 98 57.16 9.93 -20.97
C CYS A 98 56.86 8.93 -19.82
N ALA A 99 56.32 7.78 -20.27
CA ALA A 99 56.35 6.41 -19.74
C ALA A 99 55.38 5.95 -18.62
N ARG A 100 54.85 4.74 -18.87
CA ARG A 100 53.99 3.89 -18.02
C ARG A 100 54.86 3.14 -16.99
N ARG A 101 54.26 2.68 -15.87
CA ARG A 101 54.11 1.25 -15.54
C ARG A 101 53.28 0.98 -14.28
N SER A 102 52.87 -0.28 -14.16
CA SER A 102 52.13 -0.92 -13.06
C SER A 102 53.05 -1.42 -11.94
N VAL A 103 52.54 -1.49 -10.69
CA VAL A 103 53.11 -2.28 -9.58
C VAL A 103 51.96 -2.90 -8.76
N THR A 104 52.21 -4.07 -8.17
CA THR A 104 51.23 -4.89 -7.41
C THR A 104 51.70 -5.11 -5.96
N THR A 105 50.83 -5.70 -5.13
CA THR A 105 51.12 -6.52 -3.92
C THR A 105 51.73 -5.91 -2.63
N LEU A 106 50.93 -6.01 -1.53
CA LEU A 106 51.30 -6.54 -0.19
C LEU A 106 52.22 -5.69 0.75
N PRO A 107 52.40 -6.04 2.05
CA PRO A 107 51.35 -6.30 3.08
C PRO A 107 51.68 -5.75 4.50
N SER A 108 50.84 -6.10 5.51
CA SER A 108 51.21 -6.58 6.88
C SER A 108 50.59 -5.86 8.12
N THR A 109 50.06 -6.68 9.05
CA THR A 109 50.14 -6.66 10.55
C THR A 109 49.94 -5.36 11.37
N ARG A 110 49.48 -5.31 12.65
CA ARG A 110 49.14 -6.22 13.79
C ARG A 110 48.25 -5.37 14.77
N ARG A 111 47.67 -5.75 15.93
CA ARG A 111 47.60 -6.88 16.91
C ARG A 111 46.08 -7.01 17.33
N SER A 112 45.53 -8.00 18.06
CA SER A 112 45.73 -8.52 19.44
C SER A 112 45.46 -7.51 20.58
N SER A 113 44.85 -7.84 21.74
CA SER A 113 44.17 -9.08 22.22
C SER A 113 43.71 -8.93 23.68
N HIS A 114 42.65 -9.62 24.14
CA HIS A 114 42.45 -9.97 25.56
C HIS A 114 41.81 -11.37 25.72
N GLN A 115 42.11 -12.07 26.82
CA GLN A 115 41.65 -13.43 27.19
C GLN A 115 40.88 -13.36 28.54
N ARG A 116 40.37 -14.41 29.22
CA ARG A 116 40.52 -15.89 29.19
C ARG A 116 39.40 -16.56 30.05
N ILE A 117 39.45 -17.89 30.25
CA ILE A 117 38.89 -18.72 31.38
C ILE A 117 37.43 -19.21 31.22
N LEU A 118 37.06 -20.49 31.44
CA LEU A 118 37.76 -21.80 31.56
C LEU A 118 36.76 -22.99 31.38
N ARG A 119 37.28 -24.18 31.02
CA ARG A 119 36.81 -25.58 31.30
C ARG A 119 35.35 -25.97 30.98
N SER A 120 34.99 -26.97 30.15
CA SER A 120 35.47 -28.34 29.86
C SER A 120 34.87 -29.47 30.72
N LEU A 121 34.18 -30.41 30.08
CA LEU A 121 34.11 -31.84 30.47
C LEU A 121 33.65 -32.70 29.27
N THR A 122 33.95 -34.00 29.28
CA THR A 122 33.77 -34.94 28.17
C THR A 122 33.09 -36.24 28.63
N ARG A 123 32.29 -36.86 27.73
CA ARG A 123 31.85 -38.27 27.67
C ARG A 123 30.98 -38.41 26.40
N SER A 124 31.39 -39.15 25.36
CA SER A 124 31.53 -40.60 25.18
C SER A 124 30.24 -41.26 24.66
N ILE A 125 30.33 -41.88 23.49
CA ILE A 125 29.27 -42.62 22.76
C ILE A 125 28.95 -43.95 23.49
N PRO A 126 27.81 -44.61 23.22
CA PRO A 126 27.85 -45.72 22.25
C PRO A 126 26.65 -45.77 21.27
N GLU A 127 26.75 -46.64 20.27
CA GLU A 127 25.79 -46.81 19.17
C GLU A 127 24.59 -47.69 19.53
N SER A 128 23.47 -47.55 18.79
CA SER A 128 22.63 -48.67 18.35
C SER A 128 21.60 -48.22 17.31
N ALA A 129 21.48 -48.94 16.20
CA ALA A 129 20.28 -48.96 15.36
C ALA A 129 19.33 -50.09 15.84
N PRO A 130 18.09 -50.17 15.32
CA PRO A 130 17.92 -51.08 14.18
C PRO A 130 17.03 -50.51 13.06
N GLU A 131 16.94 -51.29 11.98
CA GLU A 131 16.19 -50.99 10.75
C GLU A 131 14.66 -51.13 10.93
N ALA A 132 13.90 -50.49 10.04
CA ALA A 132 12.50 -50.77 9.81
C ALA A 132 12.18 -50.70 8.30
N THR A 133 11.72 -51.81 7.72
CA THR A 133 11.34 -51.92 6.30
C THR A 133 9.90 -51.42 6.04
N PRO A 134 9.57 -51.01 4.80
CA PRO A 134 8.31 -50.33 4.51
C PRO A 134 7.11 -51.27 4.41
N THR A 135 5.99 -50.90 5.02
CA THR A 135 4.75 -51.71 5.03
C THR A 135 3.71 -51.18 4.03
N SER A 136 3.60 -51.89 2.90
CA SER A 136 2.45 -51.97 1.97
C SER A 136 1.51 -50.76 1.78
N ILE A 137 1.50 -50.22 0.55
CA ILE A 137 0.41 -49.38 0.02
C ILE A 137 -0.93 -50.13 0.10
N ARG A 138 -2.01 -49.47 0.55
CA ARG A 138 -3.39 -49.98 0.48
C ARG A 138 -4.17 -49.35 -0.67
N ILE A 139 -4.34 -50.09 -1.76
CA ILE A 139 -5.33 -49.79 -2.79
C ILE A 139 -6.72 -50.20 -2.25
N SER A 140 -7.71 -49.30 -2.32
CA SER A 140 -9.06 -49.52 -1.79
C SER A 140 -10.14 -49.35 -2.87
N THR A 141 -10.39 -50.40 -3.65
CA THR A 141 -11.56 -50.49 -4.53
C THR A 141 -12.78 -51.02 -3.77
N ARG A 142 -13.95 -50.37 -3.92
CA ARG A 142 -15.23 -50.84 -3.38
C ARG A 142 -16.35 -50.72 -4.42
N PRO A 143 -16.92 -51.83 -4.92
CA PRO A 143 -18.16 -51.79 -5.69
C PRO A 143 -19.38 -51.60 -4.77
N ARG A 144 -20.48 -51.06 -5.33
CA ARG A 144 -21.78 -50.98 -4.65
C ARG A 144 -22.46 -52.35 -4.57
N ALA A 145 -23.14 -52.63 -3.45
CA ALA A 145 -24.16 -53.67 -3.36
C ALA A 145 -25.36 -53.13 -2.56
N THR A 146 -26.58 -53.52 -2.94
CA THR A 146 -27.83 -53.03 -2.36
C THR A 146 -28.49 -54.09 -1.49
N SER A 147 -29.10 -53.66 -0.37
CA SER A 147 -30.16 -54.43 0.29
C SER A 147 -31.08 -53.51 1.09
N LYS A 148 -32.32 -53.95 1.32
CA LYS A 148 -33.36 -53.31 2.13
C LYS A 148 -33.78 -54.26 3.24
N TYR A 149 -34.04 -53.74 4.45
CA TYR A 149 -35.24 -53.96 5.30
C TYR A 149 -34.94 -53.50 6.75
N PRO A 150 -35.95 -53.09 7.55
CA PRO A 150 -35.73 -52.26 8.75
C PRO A 150 -35.73 -53.03 10.07
N LEU A 151 -35.03 -52.48 11.09
CA LEU A 151 -35.17 -52.85 12.51
C LEU A 151 -35.15 -51.60 13.43
N CYS A 152 -35.66 -51.77 14.65
CA CYS A 152 -36.01 -50.68 15.57
C CYS A 152 -34.81 -49.94 16.24
N PRO A 153 -35.02 -48.71 16.73
CA PRO A 153 -33.93 -47.85 17.22
C PRO A 153 -33.60 -48.07 18.71
N LYS A 154 -32.31 -48.31 19.03
CA LYS A 154 -31.74 -48.05 20.37
C LYS A 154 -30.20 -48.12 20.44
N HIS A 155 -29.51 -47.21 19.73
CA HIS A 155 -28.12 -46.88 20.05
C HIS A 155 -27.91 -45.38 20.13
N LYS A 156 -27.23 -44.91 21.18
CA LYS A 156 -26.66 -43.56 21.22
C LYS A 156 -25.59 -43.50 20.13
N ARG A 157 -25.80 -42.71 19.07
CA ARG A 157 -24.70 -42.30 18.21
C ARG A 157 -23.77 -41.42 19.06
N TYR A 158 -22.53 -41.86 19.25
CA TYR A 158 -21.45 -40.90 19.30
C TYR A 158 -21.45 -40.19 17.93
N GLY A 159 -21.40 -38.86 17.94
CA GLY A 159 -21.30 -38.11 16.69
C GLY A 159 -19.92 -38.34 16.10
N GLU A 160 -19.83 -39.13 15.03
CA GLU A 160 -18.70 -39.06 14.11
C GLU A 160 -18.67 -37.61 13.59
N SER A 161 -17.59 -36.87 13.87
CA SER A 161 -17.43 -35.53 13.32
C SER A 161 -17.23 -35.68 11.81
N MET A 162 -18.21 -35.21 11.04
CA MET A 162 -18.14 -35.21 9.59
C MET A 162 -16.94 -34.36 9.18
N VAL A 163 -15.95 -34.97 8.54
CA VAL A 163 -14.78 -34.28 8.00
C VAL A 163 -15.06 -33.90 6.55
N THR A 164 -14.66 -32.69 6.15
CA THR A 164 -14.81 -32.17 4.79
C THR A 164 -13.50 -31.57 4.31
N ASP A 165 -13.18 -31.78 3.04
CA ASP A 165 -11.96 -31.26 2.42
C ASP A 165 -12.23 -29.91 1.77
N ILE A 166 -11.57 -28.86 2.27
CA ILE A 166 -11.68 -27.51 1.73
C ILE A 166 -10.42 -27.24 0.88
N LYS A 167 -10.60 -26.89 -0.40
CA LYS A 167 -9.52 -26.37 -1.25
C LYS A 167 -9.03 -25.05 -0.67
N LEU A 168 -7.72 -24.95 -0.45
CA LEU A 168 -7.04 -23.75 0.05
C LEU A 168 -6.64 -22.82 -1.10
N ALA A 169 -6.14 -23.43 -2.18
CA ALA A 169 -5.57 -22.77 -3.34
C ALA A 169 -5.46 -23.75 -4.52
N ASN A 170 -5.61 -23.27 -5.75
CA ASN A 170 -5.12 -23.95 -6.95
C ASN A 170 -3.63 -23.64 -7.18
N VAL A 171 -2.96 -24.52 -7.92
CA VAL A 171 -1.67 -24.24 -8.56
C VAL A 171 -1.96 -23.78 -9.98
N VAL A 172 -1.64 -22.52 -10.27
CA VAL A 172 -1.87 -21.87 -11.56
C VAL A 172 -0.75 -22.29 -12.52
N LEU A 173 -1.11 -23.11 -13.51
CA LEU A 173 -0.19 -23.73 -14.47
C LEU A 173 0.10 -22.88 -15.71
N HIS A 174 -0.68 -21.83 -15.93
CA HIS A 174 -0.55 -20.89 -17.05
C HIS A 174 -0.07 -19.54 -16.54
N VAL A 175 0.93 -18.95 -17.20
CA VAL A 175 1.42 -17.60 -16.91
C VAL A 175 0.58 -16.61 -17.71
N ASP A 176 -0.16 -15.71 -17.04
CA ASP A 176 -0.98 -14.69 -17.71
C ASP A 176 -0.14 -13.84 -18.69
N ASP A 177 -0.70 -13.47 -19.85
CA ASP A 177 -0.04 -12.68 -20.91
C ASP A 177 0.74 -11.46 -20.39
N HIS A 178 0.18 -10.74 -19.41
CA HIS A 178 0.76 -9.51 -18.85
C HIS A 178 1.98 -9.75 -17.95
N ALA A 179 2.26 -11.01 -17.60
CA ALA A 179 3.38 -11.49 -16.82
C ALA A 179 4.20 -12.56 -17.58
N ALA A 180 4.02 -12.69 -18.90
CA ALA A 180 4.68 -13.73 -19.72
C ALA A 180 6.21 -13.67 -19.72
N GLU A 181 6.81 -12.49 -19.51
CA GLU A 181 8.26 -12.30 -19.30
C GLU A 181 8.71 -12.60 -17.86
N HIS A 182 7.77 -12.90 -16.95
CA HIS A 182 7.96 -13.11 -15.52
C HIS A 182 7.36 -14.44 -15.00
N PRO A 183 7.71 -15.59 -15.61
CA PRO A 183 7.19 -16.90 -15.18
C PRO A 183 7.52 -17.20 -13.71
N GLU A 184 8.58 -16.64 -13.13
CA GLU A 184 9.04 -16.87 -11.75
C GLU A 184 8.02 -16.52 -10.66
N LEU A 185 6.96 -15.78 -10.98
CA LEU A 185 5.81 -15.55 -10.12
C LEU A 185 4.95 -16.81 -9.96
N TYR A 186 4.89 -17.64 -10.99
CA TYR A 186 4.10 -18.87 -11.09
C TYR A 186 4.98 -20.12 -10.90
N TYR A 187 6.08 -20.24 -11.65
CA TYR A 187 7.04 -21.34 -11.52
C TYR A 187 8.44 -20.93 -12.00
N ARG A 188 9.50 -21.48 -11.40
CA ARG A 188 10.89 -21.22 -11.80
C ARG A 188 11.47 -22.43 -12.53
N CYS A 189 11.95 -22.21 -13.75
CA CYS A 189 12.59 -23.22 -14.59
C CYS A 189 13.55 -22.52 -15.58
N ALA A 190 14.31 -23.26 -16.40
CA ALA A 190 14.94 -22.64 -17.57
C ALA A 190 13.90 -22.41 -18.69
N PRO A 191 14.12 -21.48 -19.65
CA PRO A 191 13.09 -21.09 -20.63
C PRO A 191 12.59 -22.19 -21.58
N SER A 192 13.27 -23.34 -21.62
CA SER A 192 12.93 -24.53 -22.41
C SER A 192 12.15 -25.59 -21.63
N ASP A 193 12.12 -25.49 -20.30
CA ASP A 193 11.92 -26.63 -19.40
C ASP A 193 10.45 -26.85 -19.01
N ALA A 194 9.60 -25.87 -19.32
CA ALA A 194 8.16 -25.90 -19.10
C ALA A 194 7.44 -25.13 -20.22
N ARG A 195 6.38 -25.72 -20.78
CA ARG A 195 5.49 -25.06 -21.74
C ARG A 195 4.05 -25.44 -21.46
N TYR A 196 3.17 -24.44 -21.34
CA TYR A 196 1.74 -24.69 -21.25
C TYR A 196 1.17 -25.05 -22.63
N ASP A 197 0.42 -26.15 -22.68
CA ASP A 197 -0.33 -26.61 -23.84
C ASP A 197 -1.81 -26.32 -23.61
N ALA A 198 -2.38 -25.46 -24.44
CA ALA A 198 -3.78 -25.02 -24.33
C ALA A 198 -4.79 -25.99 -24.94
N GLU A 199 -4.35 -26.93 -25.80
CA GLU A 199 -5.22 -27.98 -26.35
C GLU A 199 -5.27 -29.19 -25.40
N ALA A 200 -4.14 -29.54 -24.78
CA ALA A 200 -4.09 -30.58 -23.75
C ALA A 200 -4.55 -30.08 -22.36
N GLY A 201 -4.60 -28.77 -22.13
CA GLY A 201 -4.94 -28.16 -20.84
C GLY A 201 -3.92 -28.46 -19.74
N ALA A 202 -2.64 -28.54 -20.09
CA ALA A 202 -1.59 -29.06 -19.21
C ALA A 202 -0.26 -28.31 -19.37
N LEU A 203 0.52 -28.23 -18.29
CA LEU A 203 1.93 -27.81 -18.35
C LEU A 203 2.79 -29.02 -18.71
N CYS A 204 3.34 -29.03 -19.93
CA CYS A 204 4.34 -30.01 -20.34
C CYS A 204 5.70 -29.60 -19.76
N VAL A 205 6.30 -30.48 -18.97
CA VAL A 205 7.57 -30.29 -18.28
C VAL A 205 8.64 -31.20 -18.89
N THR A 206 9.76 -30.60 -19.29
CA THR A 206 10.91 -31.25 -19.94
C THR A 206 12.21 -31.09 -19.14
N GLY A 207 12.24 -30.15 -18.18
CA GLY A 207 13.36 -29.94 -17.25
C GLY A 207 12.87 -29.70 -15.82
N ALA A 208 13.68 -29.06 -14.98
CA ALA A 208 13.33 -28.87 -13.57
C ALA A 208 12.47 -27.61 -13.35
N VAL A 209 11.31 -27.78 -12.68
CA VAL A 209 10.32 -26.72 -12.45
C VAL A 209 9.97 -26.62 -10.97
N ASP A 210 10.18 -25.46 -10.36
CA ASP A 210 9.88 -25.15 -8.96
C ASP A 210 8.62 -24.28 -8.81
N PHE A 211 7.65 -24.74 -8.01
CA PHE A 211 6.39 -24.06 -7.72
C PHE A 211 6.39 -23.36 -6.35
N LEU A 212 7.53 -23.25 -5.65
CA LEU A 212 7.69 -22.47 -4.41
C LEU A 212 7.75 -20.95 -4.70
N THR A 213 6.72 -20.44 -5.38
CA THR A 213 6.63 -19.08 -5.93
C THR A 213 5.54 -18.25 -5.26
N TYR A 214 5.43 -16.97 -5.57
CA TYR A 214 4.43 -16.08 -4.97
C TYR A 214 2.99 -16.50 -5.29
N ILE A 215 2.74 -17.03 -6.49
CA ILE A 215 1.41 -17.53 -6.86
C ILE A 215 1.23 -18.96 -6.38
N ASN A 216 2.18 -19.88 -6.60
CA ASN A 216 1.94 -21.32 -6.39
C ASN A 216 2.49 -21.91 -5.08
N GLY A 217 3.23 -21.13 -4.29
CA GLY A 217 3.62 -21.47 -2.93
C GLY A 217 2.45 -21.41 -1.95
N LEU A 218 2.45 -22.32 -1.00
CA LEU A 218 1.54 -22.36 0.13
C LEU A 218 2.12 -21.56 1.30
N SER A 219 1.41 -20.50 1.72
CA SER A 219 1.80 -19.68 2.87
C SER A 219 1.47 -20.35 4.21
N ALA A 220 2.30 -21.31 4.60
CA ALA A 220 2.15 -22.08 5.84
C ALA A 220 2.06 -21.19 7.09
N ILE A 221 2.85 -20.11 7.20
CA ILE A 221 2.76 -19.17 8.33
C ILE A 221 1.40 -18.47 8.40
N LYS A 222 0.80 -18.09 7.27
CA LYS A 222 -0.49 -17.37 7.26
C LYS A 222 -1.67 -18.32 7.46
N TRP A 223 -1.67 -19.51 6.84
CA TRP A 223 -2.69 -20.53 7.09
C TRP A 223 -2.70 -20.92 8.57
N ARG A 224 -1.55 -21.24 9.16
CA ARG A 224 -1.38 -21.48 10.59
C ARG A 224 -1.89 -20.30 11.44
N LYS A 225 -1.47 -19.07 11.13
CA LYS A 225 -1.86 -17.86 11.89
C LYS A 225 -3.36 -17.56 11.86
N TYR A 226 -3.99 -17.66 10.69
CA TYR A 226 -5.37 -17.19 10.47
C TYR A 226 -6.43 -18.26 10.67
N THR A 227 -6.08 -19.54 10.44
CA THR A 227 -7.03 -20.67 10.43
C THR A 227 -6.67 -21.80 11.41
N GLY A 228 -5.45 -21.84 11.92
CA GLY A 228 -4.93 -22.94 12.73
C GLY A 228 -4.59 -24.21 11.94
N ILE A 229 -4.58 -24.16 10.61
CA ILE A 229 -4.27 -25.31 9.76
C ILE A 229 -2.76 -25.48 9.65
N GLU A 230 -2.30 -26.69 9.98
CA GLU A 230 -0.89 -27.10 9.84
C GLU A 230 -0.73 -28.36 8.97
N GLN A 231 -1.78 -29.17 8.79
CA GLN A 231 -1.78 -30.35 7.90
C GLN A 231 -2.50 -30.01 6.59
N VAL A 232 -1.84 -30.24 5.46
CA VAL A 232 -2.35 -29.90 4.12
C VAL A 232 -2.02 -31.01 3.14
N ALA A 233 -2.96 -31.36 2.26
CA ALA A 233 -2.72 -32.28 1.15
C ALA A 233 -2.46 -31.50 -0.14
N LEU A 234 -1.34 -31.79 -0.82
CA LEU A 234 -1.08 -31.39 -2.19
C LEU A 234 -1.58 -32.49 -3.13
N HIS A 235 -2.44 -32.13 -4.08
CA HIS A 235 -2.95 -33.02 -5.12
C HIS A 235 -2.33 -32.61 -6.45
N VAL A 236 -1.86 -33.58 -7.24
CA VAL A 236 -1.27 -33.36 -8.57
C VAL A 236 -1.76 -34.43 -9.54
N ALA A 237 -2.55 -34.04 -10.53
CA ALA A 237 -2.90 -34.87 -11.68
C ALA A 237 -1.81 -34.75 -12.74
N TYR A 238 -1.10 -35.85 -13.02
CA TYR A 238 0.05 -35.89 -13.91
C TYR A 238 0.05 -37.12 -14.84
N ALA A 239 0.78 -37.03 -15.94
CA ALA A 239 1.21 -38.16 -16.76
C ALA A 239 2.72 -38.03 -17.06
N GLY A 240 3.40 -39.12 -17.42
CA GLY A 240 4.84 -39.15 -17.73
C GLY A 240 5.70 -39.74 -16.61
N SER A 241 7.01 -39.47 -16.65
CA SER A 241 8.03 -40.09 -15.79
C SER A 241 9.00 -39.06 -15.21
N GLY A 242 9.25 -39.12 -13.89
CA GLY A 242 10.14 -38.20 -13.18
C GLY A 242 10.05 -38.30 -11.66
N THR A 243 10.18 -37.16 -10.98
CA THR A 243 10.03 -37.04 -9.53
C THR A 243 9.34 -35.73 -9.15
N LEU A 244 8.39 -35.79 -8.22
CA LEU A 244 7.91 -34.65 -7.43
C LEU A 244 8.69 -34.56 -6.11
N THR A 245 9.20 -33.38 -5.78
CA THR A 245 9.90 -33.10 -4.52
C THR A 245 9.16 -32.01 -3.76
N VAL A 246 8.63 -32.31 -2.58
CA VAL A 246 8.01 -31.29 -1.70
C VAL A 246 9.10 -30.52 -0.98
N THR A 247 8.99 -29.20 -0.99
CA THR A 247 9.99 -28.27 -0.45
C THR A 247 9.35 -27.27 0.50
N GLY A 248 10.16 -26.64 1.34
CA GLY A 248 9.70 -25.55 2.19
C GLY A 248 10.82 -24.73 2.79
N VAL A 249 10.47 -23.63 3.45
CA VAL A 249 11.39 -22.79 4.22
C VAL A 249 10.91 -22.74 5.66
N ARG A 250 11.75 -23.17 6.60
CA ARG A 250 11.45 -23.13 8.03
C ARG A 250 11.27 -21.70 8.54
N THR A 251 10.48 -21.56 9.60
CA THR A 251 10.40 -20.31 10.37
C THR A 251 11.81 -19.87 10.79
N ASP A 252 12.07 -18.56 10.66
CA ASP A 252 13.38 -17.89 10.84
C ASP A 252 14.55 -18.33 9.91
N ALA A 253 14.36 -19.32 9.03
CA ALA A 253 15.35 -19.69 8.01
C ALA A 253 15.20 -18.88 6.70
N SER A 254 16.21 -18.89 5.84
CA SER A 254 16.16 -18.26 4.49
C SER A 254 16.60 -19.18 3.36
N SER A 255 16.70 -20.49 3.65
CA SER A 255 17.06 -21.54 2.70
C SER A 255 15.88 -22.50 2.50
N VAL A 256 15.69 -22.95 1.27
CA VAL A 256 14.76 -24.04 0.95
C VAL A 256 15.37 -25.37 1.42
N GLU A 257 14.55 -26.22 2.05
CA GLU A 257 14.87 -27.62 2.34
C GLU A 257 13.86 -28.57 1.68
N GLN A 258 14.27 -29.82 1.48
CA GLN A 258 13.39 -30.89 1.01
C GLN A 258 12.62 -31.48 2.19
N ILE A 259 11.30 -31.56 2.07
CA ILE A 259 10.40 -32.19 3.05
C ILE A 259 10.16 -33.66 2.68
N ALA A 260 9.83 -33.93 1.41
CA ALA A 260 9.52 -35.27 0.92
C ALA A 260 9.84 -35.41 -0.58
N ARG A 261 9.91 -36.65 -1.08
CA ARG A 261 10.19 -36.98 -2.49
C ARG A 261 9.34 -38.16 -2.92
N TYR A 262 8.77 -38.08 -4.12
CA TYR A 262 7.88 -39.08 -4.72
C TYR A 262 8.24 -39.29 -6.18
N ASP A 263 8.48 -40.53 -6.57
CA ASP A 263 8.74 -40.86 -7.97
C ASP A 263 7.41 -40.87 -8.75
N LEU A 264 7.46 -40.36 -9.99
CA LEU A 264 6.35 -40.20 -10.90
C LEU A 264 6.54 -41.19 -12.05
N ALA A 265 5.54 -42.03 -12.32
CA ALA A 265 5.54 -42.96 -13.45
C ALA A 265 4.10 -43.35 -13.80
N SER A 266 3.56 -42.78 -14.88
CA SER A 266 2.28 -43.20 -15.45
C SER A 266 2.18 -42.86 -16.93
N GLU A 267 1.59 -43.73 -17.75
CA GLU A 267 1.29 -43.45 -19.16
C GLU A 267 -0.04 -42.70 -19.32
N GLU A 268 -0.97 -42.90 -18.38
CA GLU A 268 -2.24 -42.19 -18.28
C GLU A 268 -2.18 -41.06 -17.23
N THR A 269 -3.22 -40.24 -17.12
CA THR A 269 -3.29 -39.20 -16.08
C THR A 269 -3.66 -39.80 -14.72
N LEU A 270 -2.72 -39.77 -13.77
CA LEU A 270 -2.88 -40.25 -12.40
C LEU A 270 -2.89 -39.08 -11.41
N GLU A 271 -3.77 -39.13 -10.39
CA GLU A 271 -3.78 -38.16 -9.29
C GLU A 271 -2.91 -38.66 -8.11
N LEU A 272 -1.77 -38.00 -7.91
CA LEU A 272 -0.93 -38.17 -6.72
C LEU A 272 -1.45 -37.24 -5.61
N VAL A 273 -1.66 -37.79 -4.41
CA VAL A 273 -2.03 -37.02 -3.22
C VAL A 273 -0.95 -37.16 -2.16
N VAL A 274 -0.32 -36.04 -1.81
CA VAL A 274 0.77 -35.94 -0.83
C VAL A 274 0.28 -35.23 0.42
N GLN A 275 0.34 -35.89 1.57
CA GLN A 275 0.09 -35.27 2.87
C GLN A 275 1.35 -34.53 3.33
N ILE A 276 1.20 -33.27 3.73
CA ILE A 276 2.31 -32.39 4.13
C ILE A 276 2.03 -31.81 5.52
N ASP A 277 2.93 -32.07 6.45
CA ASP A 277 3.01 -31.35 7.72
C ASP A 277 3.75 -30.03 7.49
N THR A 278 3.03 -28.92 7.64
CA THR A 278 3.56 -27.55 7.46
C THR A 278 4.00 -26.91 8.80
N SER A 279 3.96 -27.67 9.90
CA SER A 279 4.37 -27.23 11.23
C SER A 279 5.81 -26.70 11.24
N GLY A 280 6.00 -25.46 11.71
CA GLY A 280 7.31 -24.81 11.74
C GLY A 280 7.87 -24.39 10.36
N PHE A 281 7.09 -24.45 9.29
CA PHE A 281 7.40 -23.85 7.99
C PHE A 281 6.69 -22.50 7.82
N ASP A 282 7.31 -21.58 7.08
CA ASP A 282 6.68 -20.32 6.68
C ASP A 282 6.09 -20.41 5.27
N LEU A 283 6.81 -21.05 4.36
CA LEU A 283 6.41 -21.33 2.99
C LEU A 283 6.60 -22.83 2.72
N VAL A 284 5.69 -23.42 1.96
CA VAL A 284 5.72 -24.79 1.46
C VAL A 284 5.40 -24.78 -0.03
N GLY A 285 5.97 -25.71 -0.79
CA GLY A 285 5.76 -25.84 -2.23
C GLY A 285 6.27 -27.19 -2.72
N PHE A 286 6.45 -27.30 -4.03
CA PHE A 286 7.02 -28.51 -4.63
C PHE A 286 7.76 -28.17 -5.92
N SER A 287 8.64 -29.06 -6.36
CA SER A 287 9.23 -29.05 -7.70
C SER A 287 8.98 -30.37 -8.41
N VAL A 288 8.95 -30.33 -9.73
CA VAL A 288 8.87 -31.50 -10.62
C VAL A 288 10.09 -31.51 -11.53
N ALA A 289 10.71 -32.68 -11.67
CA ALA A 289 11.81 -32.91 -12.60
C ALA A 289 11.58 -34.24 -13.34
N PRO A 290 11.51 -34.27 -14.68
CA PRO A 290 11.39 -35.49 -15.46
C PRO A 290 12.60 -36.43 -15.30
N THR A 291 12.38 -37.70 -15.59
CA THR A 291 13.45 -38.67 -15.82
C THR A 291 14.22 -38.28 -17.09
N GLU A 292 15.52 -38.58 -17.17
CA GLU A 292 16.33 -38.28 -18.36
C GLU A 292 15.69 -38.87 -19.64
N GLY A 293 15.54 -38.05 -20.68
CA GLY A 293 14.86 -38.43 -21.92
C GLY A 293 13.33 -38.55 -21.84
N SER A 294 12.71 -38.27 -20.69
CA SER A 294 11.26 -38.30 -20.46
C SER A 294 10.66 -36.90 -20.33
N THR A 295 9.33 -36.82 -20.28
CA THR A 295 8.58 -35.61 -19.90
C THR A 295 7.60 -35.91 -18.77
N VAL A 296 7.07 -34.86 -18.14
CA VAL A 296 5.93 -34.93 -17.22
C VAL A 296 4.90 -33.88 -17.64
N SER A 297 3.67 -34.29 -17.94
CA SER A 297 2.55 -33.38 -18.16
C SER A 297 1.78 -33.20 -16.86
N ILE A 298 1.64 -31.97 -16.37
CA ILE A 298 0.84 -31.62 -15.19
C ILE A 298 -0.48 -31.03 -15.68
N CYS A 299 -1.59 -31.73 -15.45
CA CYS A 299 -2.92 -31.31 -15.93
C CYS A 299 -3.66 -30.44 -14.91
N ARG A 300 -3.43 -30.65 -13.61
CA ARG A 300 -4.06 -29.91 -12.50
C ARG A 300 -3.27 -30.14 -11.22
N ALA A 301 -3.05 -29.09 -10.43
CA ALA A 301 -2.56 -29.24 -9.05
C ALA A 301 -3.24 -28.23 -8.11
N PHE A 302 -3.38 -28.58 -6.84
CA PHE A 302 -4.09 -27.78 -5.82
C PHE A 302 -3.80 -28.27 -4.40
N TYR A 303 -4.02 -27.41 -3.41
CA TYR A 303 -3.86 -27.71 -1.99
C TYR A 303 -5.23 -27.82 -1.30
N THR A 304 -5.42 -28.77 -0.39
CA THR A 304 -6.63 -28.93 0.44
C THR A 304 -6.31 -29.14 1.92
N ALA A 305 -7.22 -28.78 2.82
CA ALA A 305 -7.18 -29.20 4.22
C ALA A 305 -8.48 -29.91 4.61
N SER A 306 -8.33 -31.06 5.27
CA SER A 306 -9.43 -31.81 5.89
C SER A 306 -9.78 -31.20 7.24
N VAL A 307 -11.02 -30.75 7.41
CA VAL A 307 -11.50 -30.07 8.63
C VAL A 307 -12.87 -30.59 9.07
N GLU A 308 -13.22 -30.43 10.35
CA GLU A 308 -14.58 -30.72 10.82
C GLU A 308 -15.59 -29.79 10.13
N GLU A 309 -16.65 -30.34 9.55
CA GLU A 309 -17.68 -29.64 8.78
C GLU A 309 -18.33 -28.51 9.60
N GLY A 310 -18.74 -28.81 10.83
CA GLY A 310 -19.31 -27.83 11.77
C GLY A 310 -18.34 -26.73 12.23
N SER A 311 -17.06 -26.81 11.85
CA SER A 311 -16.06 -25.77 12.12
C SER A 311 -15.98 -24.72 11.00
N VAL A 312 -16.48 -25.03 9.79
CA VAL A 312 -16.38 -24.17 8.59
C VAL A 312 -17.34 -22.97 8.72
N ASN A 313 -16.88 -21.80 8.31
CA ASN A 313 -17.70 -20.58 8.27
C ASN A 313 -18.58 -20.57 7.01
N SER A 314 -19.84 -20.16 7.14
CA SER A 314 -20.65 -19.83 5.96
C SER A 314 -20.14 -18.54 5.32
N VAL A 315 -19.77 -18.61 4.04
CA VAL A 315 -19.23 -17.49 3.25
C VAL A 315 -20.07 -17.27 2.01
N SER A 316 -20.43 -16.02 1.78
CA SER A 316 -21.03 -15.53 0.53
C SER A 316 -20.36 -14.19 0.17
N LEU A 317 -19.85 -14.10 -1.04
CA LEU A 317 -19.02 -13.00 -1.52
C LEU A 317 -19.74 -12.17 -2.57
N ALA A 318 -19.72 -10.85 -2.39
CA ALA A 318 -19.97 -9.91 -3.48
C ALA A 318 -18.65 -9.30 -3.96
N ILE A 319 -18.49 -9.07 -5.26
CA ILE A 319 -17.55 -8.05 -5.77
C ILE A 319 -18.31 -6.74 -5.98
N ALA A 320 -17.66 -5.62 -5.73
CA ALA A 320 -18.14 -4.27 -5.99
C ALA A 320 -17.06 -3.47 -6.75
N THR A 321 -17.09 -3.56 -8.08
CA THR A 321 -16.18 -2.81 -8.96
C THR A 321 -16.84 -1.53 -9.47
N THR A 322 -16.14 -0.41 -9.37
CA THR A 322 -16.59 0.90 -9.87
C THR A 322 -15.95 1.20 -11.21
N THR A 323 -16.74 1.56 -12.23
CA THR A 323 -16.22 1.96 -13.54
C THR A 323 -16.75 3.30 -14.02
N PHE A 324 -15.96 4.00 -14.84
CA PHE A 324 -16.34 5.23 -15.54
C PHE A 324 -15.64 5.31 -16.90
N GLN A 325 -16.34 4.91 -17.98
CA GLN A 325 -15.86 5.03 -19.36
C GLN A 325 -14.49 4.35 -19.60
N ASN A 326 -14.37 3.11 -19.10
CA ASN A 326 -13.13 2.31 -19.13
C ASN A 326 -13.42 0.86 -19.60
N GLU A 327 -14.30 0.72 -20.59
CA GLU A 327 -14.84 -0.53 -21.15
C GLU A 327 -13.74 -1.55 -21.49
N ARG A 328 -12.60 -1.05 -21.97
CA ARG A 328 -11.37 -1.79 -22.29
C ARG A 328 -10.76 -2.60 -21.12
N TYR A 329 -11.11 -2.28 -19.88
CA TYR A 329 -10.71 -3.02 -18.68
C TYR A 329 -11.89 -3.80 -18.09
N ILE A 330 -13.04 -3.14 -17.89
CA ILE A 330 -14.17 -3.76 -17.19
C ILE A 330 -14.81 -4.91 -17.97
N LEU A 331 -14.86 -4.87 -19.32
CA LEU A 331 -15.44 -5.96 -20.11
C LEU A 331 -14.58 -7.24 -20.07
N PRO A 332 -13.23 -7.20 -20.30
CA PRO A 332 -12.37 -8.35 -20.05
C PRO A 332 -12.42 -8.85 -18.59
N ASN A 333 -12.49 -7.94 -17.61
CA ASN A 333 -12.54 -8.31 -16.19
C ASN A 333 -13.85 -9.02 -15.81
N ILE A 334 -15.00 -8.62 -16.37
CA ILE A 334 -16.28 -9.35 -16.24
C ILE A 334 -16.14 -10.79 -16.78
N GLU A 335 -15.62 -10.94 -18.00
CA GLU A 335 -15.47 -12.24 -18.66
C GLU A 335 -14.50 -13.16 -17.92
N LEU A 336 -13.39 -12.61 -17.41
CA LEU A 336 -12.40 -13.33 -16.62
C LEU A 336 -12.97 -13.81 -15.27
N VAL A 337 -13.79 -12.98 -14.61
CA VAL A 337 -14.52 -13.37 -13.38
C VAL A 337 -15.55 -14.46 -13.68
N LYS A 338 -16.41 -14.29 -14.70
CA LYS A 338 -17.41 -15.30 -15.08
C LYS A 338 -16.76 -16.66 -15.36
N LYS A 339 -15.68 -16.68 -16.16
CA LYS A 339 -14.93 -17.91 -16.53
C LYS A 339 -14.23 -18.54 -15.33
N GLY A 340 -13.51 -17.75 -14.52
CA GLY A 340 -12.77 -18.27 -13.35
C GLY A 340 -13.69 -18.87 -12.28
N ILE A 341 -14.81 -18.21 -11.99
CA ILE A 341 -15.79 -18.70 -11.01
C ILE A 341 -16.53 -19.93 -11.53
N ALA A 342 -16.89 -19.98 -12.82
CA ALA A 342 -17.49 -21.17 -13.43
C ALA A 342 -16.53 -22.38 -13.46
N ALA A 343 -15.22 -22.15 -13.67
CA ALA A 343 -14.20 -23.19 -13.69
C ALA A 343 -13.89 -23.78 -12.30
N GLU A 344 -13.91 -22.96 -11.24
CA GLU A 344 -13.79 -23.44 -9.85
C GLU A 344 -15.07 -24.17 -9.39
N GLY A 345 -16.24 -23.63 -9.75
CA GLY A 345 -17.53 -24.22 -9.40
C GLY A 345 -17.75 -24.33 -7.89
N GLY A 346 -18.12 -25.54 -7.44
CA GLY A 346 -18.14 -25.88 -6.02
C GLY A 346 -19.02 -24.97 -5.15
N ALA A 347 -18.53 -24.67 -3.94
CA ALA A 347 -19.22 -23.77 -3.00
C ALA A 347 -19.06 -22.29 -3.35
N LEU A 348 -17.95 -21.90 -4.02
CA LEU A 348 -17.69 -20.53 -4.42
C LEU A 348 -18.71 -20.06 -5.47
N ALA A 349 -18.90 -20.82 -6.56
CA ALA A 349 -19.81 -20.42 -7.65
C ALA A 349 -21.29 -20.32 -7.25
N ARG A 350 -21.70 -20.98 -6.16
CA ARG A 350 -23.06 -20.86 -5.59
C ARG A 350 -23.23 -19.70 -4.60
N SER A 351 -22.12 -19.09 -4.18
CA SER A 351 -22.05 -18.12 -3.09
C SER A 351 -21.20 -16.91 -3.50
N PHE A 352 -21.29 -16.52 -4.77
CA PHE A 352 -20.53 -15.44 -5.39
C PHE A 352 -21.42 -14.62 -6.33
N HIS A 353 -21.27 -13.30 -6.33
CA HIS A 353 -21.87 -12.41 -7.32
C HIS A 353 -21.00 -11.15 -7.53
N MET A 354 -21.11 -10.49 -8.68
CA MET A 354 -20.33 -9.29 -9.02
C MET A 354 -21.23 -8.10 -9.38
N PHE A 355 -21.18 -7.04 -8.57
CA PHE A 355 -21.80 -5.77 -8.87
C PHE A 355 -20.84 -4.87 -9.66
N VAL A 356 -21.22 -4.52 -10.89
CA VAL A 356 -20.50 -3.57 -11.74
C VAL A 356 -21.18 -2.22 -11.65
N VAL A 357 -20.61 -1.29 -10.88
CA VAL A 357 -21.19 0.03 -10.67
C VAL A 357 -20.71 0.98 -11.77
N ASP A 358 -21.59 1.21 -12.74
CA ASP A 358 -21.32 2.09 -13.86
C ASP A 358 -21.69 3.54 -13.53
N ASN A 359 -20.67 4.33 -13.17
CA ASN A 359 -20.76 5.79 -12.98
C ASN A 359 -20.82 6.55 -14.32
N GLY A 360 -20.49 5.92 -15.44
CA GLY A 360 -20.48 6.49 -16.79
C GLY A 360 -21.85 6.42 -17.48
N ARG A 361 -22.62 5.36 -17.18
CA ARG A 361 -23.87 4.96 -17.86
C ARG A 361 -23.62 4.68 -19.35
N THR A 362 -22.55 3.93 -19.62
CA THR A 362 -22.07 3.54 -20.94
C THR A 362 -22.10 2.02 -21.17
N LEU A 363 -22.31 1.22 -20.13
CA LEU A 363 -22.48 -0.24 -20.24
C LEU A 363 -23.91 -0.64 -20.62
N ASP A 364 -24.02 -1.67 -21.45
CA ASP A 364 -25.30 -2.35 -21.71
C ASP A 364 -25.70 -3.19 -20.48
N VAL A 365 -26.76 -2.76 -19.80
CA VAL A 365 -27.23 -3.39 -18.56
C VAL A 365 -27.87 -4.75 -18.81
N GLU A 366 -28.58 -4.90 -19.93
CA GLU A 366 -29.35 -6.12 -20.24
C GLU A 366 -28.46 -7.20 -20.85
N ALA A 367 -27.48 -6.82 -21.68
CA ALA A 367 -26.56 -7.79 -22.30
C ALA A 367 -25.46 -8.31 -21.37
N LEU A 368 -25.09 -7.57 -20.31
CA LEU A 368 -23.99 -7.94 -19.40
C LEU A 368 -24.44 -8.61 -18.11
N SER A 369 -25.67 -8.35 -17.65
CA SER A 369 -26.19 -8.85 -16.36
C SER A 369 -26.78 -10.26 -16.49
N ASP A 370 -26.47 -11.13 -15.53
CA ASP A 370 -26.95 -12.51 -15.41
C ASP A 370 -26.95 -12.97 -13.95
N GLU A 371 -26.95 -14.28 -13.70
CA GLU A 371 -26.92 -14.86 -12.35
C GLU A 371 -25.63 -14.54 -11.58
N VAL A 372 -24.51 -14.29 -12.28
CA VAL A 372 -23.18 -14.04 -11.71
C VAL A 372 -22.88 -12.54 -11.61
N VAL A 373 -23.42 -11.72 -12.51
CA VAL A 373 -23.08 -10.29 -12.63
C VAL A 373 -24.34 -9.41 -12.68
N THR A 374 -24.36 -8.31 -11.92
CA THR A 374 -25.38 -7.26 -12.07
C THR A 374 -24.70 -5.92 -12.39
N VAL A 375 -25.05 -5.32 -13.53
CA VAL A 375 -24.67 -3.93 -13.82
C VAL A 375 -25.60 -2.96 -13.10
N LEU A 376 -25.02 -1.98 -12.41
CA LEU A 376 -25.73 -0.98 -11.61
C LEU A 376 -25.46 0.43 -12.14
N PRO A 377 -26.35 0.99 -12.99
CA PRO A 377 -26.27 2.38 -13.41
C PRO A 377 -26.28 3.34 -12.21
N ASN A 378 -25.31 4.23 -12.17
CA ASN A 378 -25.05 5.17 -11.09
C ASN A 378 -24.81 6.58 -11.68
N PRO A 379 -25.09 7.69 -10.99
CA PRO A 379 -24.54 8.99 -11.40
C PRO A 379 -23.02 9.00 -11.19
N ASN A 380 -22.31 9.91 -11.87
CA ASN A 380 -20.88 10.10 -11.61
C ASN A 380 -20.65 10.77 -10.25
N ALA A 381 -20.65 9.95 -9.21
CA ALA A 381 -20.32 10.29 -7.83
C ALA A 381 -18.83 10.05 -7.48
N GLY A 382 -18.01 9.68 -8.48
CA GLY A 382 -16.62 9.31 -8.30
C GLY A 382 -16.44 7.93 -7.65
N GLY A 383 -15.19 7.62 -7.25
CA GLY A 383 -14.83 6.31 -6.71
C GLY A 383 -15.62 5.96 -5.44
N SER A 384 -15.60 6.84 -4.44
CA SER A 384 -16.27 6.62 -3.16
C SER A 384 -17.78 6.42 -3.29
N GLY A 385 -18.41 7.10 -4.25
CA GLY A 385 -19.85 6.94 -4.55
C GLY A 385 -20.19 5.72 -5.39
N GLY A 386 -19.23 5.19 -6.17
CA GLY A 386 -19.35 3.88 -6.81
C GLY A 386 -19.20 2.75 -5.79
N PHE A 387 -18.15 2.79 -4.96
CA PHE A 387 -17.95 1.83 -3.89
C PHE A 387 -19.09 1.87 -2.86
N ALA A 388 -19.60 3.05 -2.49
CA ALA A 388 -20.79 3.16 -1.65
C ALA A 388 -22.02 2.48 -2.29
N ARG A 389 -22.25 2.63 -3.60
CA ARG A 389 -23.35 1.95 -4.30
C ARG A 389 -23.17 0.43 -4.31
N GLY A 390 -21.96 -0.08 -4.54
CA GLY A 390 -21.66 -1.51 -4.48
C GLY A 390 -21.81 -2.09 -3.07
N MET A 391 -21.32 -1.38 -2.05
CA MET A 391 -21.56 -1.70 -0.64
C MET A 391 -23.05 -1.64 -0.27
N MET A 392 -23.83 -0.72 -0.86
CA MET A 392 -25.29 -0.70 -0.69
C MET A 392 -25.93 -1.94 -1.30
N ALA A 393 -25.57 -2.34 -2.53
CA ALA A 393 -26.11 -3.55 -3.15
C ALA A 393 -25.77 -4.83 -2.35
N ALA A 394 -24.50 -4.99 -1.95
CA ALA A 394 -24.04 -6.13 -1.15
C ALA A 394 -24.62 -6.16 0.28
N SER A 395 -25.13 -5.04 0.80
CA SER A 395 -25.79 -4.97 2.13
C SER A 395 -27.32 -4.86 2.06
N GLU A 396 -27.91 -4.78 0.87
CA GLU A 396 -29.34 -4.51 0.63
C GLU A 396 -30.25 -5.57 1.26
N VAL A 397 -29.96 -6.84 0.99
CA VAL A 397 -30.69 -7.99 1.52
C VAL A 397 -29.95 -8.51 2.75
N PRO A 398 -30.58 -8.53 3.95
CA PRO A 398 -29.97 -9.12 5.14
C PRO A 398 -29.56 -10.58 4.91
N GLY A 399 -28.30 -10.90 5.21
CA GLY A 399 -27.76 -12.26 5.11
C GLY A 399 -27.36 -12.74 3.71
N ALA A 400 -27.68 -12.04 2.62
CA ALA A 400 -27.37 -12.51 1.25
C ALA A 400 -25.86 -12.64 0.97
N TYR A 401 -25.08 -11.66 1.44
CA TYR A 401 -23.62 -11.65 1.37
C TYR A 401 -23.02 -11.48 2.77
N THR A 402 -21.92 -12.18 3.05
CA THR A 402 -21.18 -12.05 4.30
C THR A 402 -20.01 -11.07 4.17
N HIS A 403 -19.39 -10.98 2.98
CA HIS A 403 -18.32 -10.04 2.67
C HIS A 403 -18.49 -9.42 1.28
N VAL A 404 -17.94 -8.21 1.08
CA VAL A 404 -17.83 -7.54 -0.21
C VAL A 404 -16.38 -7.17 -0.51
N ILE A 405 -15.90 -7.53 -1.70
CA ILE A 405 -14.59 -7.14 -2.22
C ILE A 405 -14.78 -5.86 -3.05
N VAL A 406 -14.27 -4.74 -2.56
CA VAL A 406 -14.12 -3.52 -3.37
C VAL A 406 -12.82 -3.59 -4.17
N MET A 407 -12.92 -3.23 -5.46
CA MET A 407 -11.86 -3.40 -6.46
C MET A 407 -11.99 -2.31 -7.54
N ASP A 408 -10.88 -1.66 -7.90
CA ASP A 408 -10.82 -0.68 -9.00
C ASP A 408 -11.07 -1.35 -10.37
N ASP A 409 -11.32 -0.56 -11.42
CA ASP A 409 -11.51 -1.10 -12.78
C ASP A 409 -10.20 -1.24 -13.59
N ASP A 410 -9.21 -0.35 -13.46
CA ASP A 410 -7.94 -0.38 -14.23
C ASP A 410 -6.89 -1.39 -13.74
N VAL A 411 -7.34 -2.52 -13.19
CA VAL A 411 -6.51 -3.66 -12.74
C VAL A 411 -6.51 -4.85 -13.72
N ARG A 412 -5.49 -5.71 -13.60
CA ARG A 412 -5.56 -7.13 -13.99
C ARG A 412 -5.90 -7.95 -12.75
N ILE A 413 -6.97 -8.73 -12.87
CA ILE A 413 -7.51 -9.59 -11.80
C ILE A 413 -6.90 -10.98 -11.95
N MET A 414 -6.47 -11.59 -10.84
CA MET A 414 -6.23 -13.03 -10.78
C MET A 414 -7.44 -13.74 -10.13
N PRO A 415 -8.19 -14.61 -10.83
CA PRO A 415 -9.34 -15.31 -10.26
C PRO A 415 -9.01 -16.17 -9.02
N GLU A 416 -7.80 -16.73 -8.96
CA GLU A 416 -7.29 -17.50 -7.82
C GLU A 416 -7.25 -16.67 -6.50
N SER A 417 -7.10 -15.34 -6.58
CA SER A 417 -7.24 -14.46 -5.41
C SER A 417 -8.62 -14.60 -4.74
N PHE A 418 -9.69 -14.87 -5.51
CA PHE A 418 -11.03 -15.07 -4.96
C PHE A 418 -11.20 -16.46 -4.32
N VAL A 419 -10.59 -17.49 -4.92
CA VAL A 419 -10.56 -18.85 -4.35
C VAL A 419 -9.89 -18.83 -2.97
N ARG A 420 -8.72 -18.19 -2.88
CA ARG A 420 -7.97 -18.03 -1.62
C ARG A 420 -8.72 -17.18 -0.59
N VAL A 421 -9.34 -16.07 -0.99
CA VAL A 421 -10.21 -15.27 -0.11
C VAL A 421 -11.38 -16.10 0.43
N PHE A 422 -12.07 -16.87 -0.42
CA PHE A 422 -13.19 -17.70 -0.01
C PHE A 422 -12.75 -18.80 0.97
N ALA A 423 -11.67 -19.53 0.65
CA ALA A 423 -11.12 -20.57 1.50
C ALA A 423 -10.63 -20.02 2.85
N LEU A 424 -9.90 -18.89 2.85
CA LEU A 424 -9.37 -18.27 4.05
C LEU A 424 -10.49 -17.79 4.98
N LEU A 425 -11.54 -17.16 4.43
CA LEU A 425 -12.73 -16.77 5.21
C LEU A 425 -13.50 -18.00 5.72
N SER A 426 -13.63 -19.06 4.91
CA SER A 426 -14.31 -20.30 5.29
C SER A 426 -13.62 -21.00 6.47
N LEU A 427 -12.30 -20.81 6.63
CA LEU A 427 -11.48 -21.52 7.61
C LEU A 427 -11.00 -20.62 8.78
N ALA A 428 -11.26 -19.30 8.72
CA ALA A 428 -10.80 -18.32 9.70
C ALA A 428 -11.24 -18.62 11.15
N ARG A 429 -10.33 -18.35 12.11
CA ARG A 429 -10.51 -18.58 13.55
C ARG A 429 -10.33 -17.31 14.38
N GLY A 430 -10.92 -17.30 15.57
CA GLY A 430 -10.75 -16.22 16.55
C GLY A 430 -11.06 -14.83 15.96
N ALA A 431 -10.15 -13.87 16.17
CA ALA A 431 -10.27 -12.51 15.65
C ALA A 431 -10.35 -12.42 14.11
N TYR A 432 -9.85 -13.43 13.39
CA TYR A 432 -9.81 -13.39 11.92
C TYR A 432 -11.16 -13.69 11.25
N ARG A 433 -12.17 -14.17 12.00
CA ARG A 433 -13.52 -14.44 11.46
C ARG A 433 -14.26 -13.21 10.91
N HIS A 434 -13.83 -12.02 11.32
CA HIS A 434 -14.34 -10.74 10.83
C HIS A 434 -13.19 -9.79 10.46
N ALA A 435 -12.03 -10.34 10.11
CA ALA A 435 -10.90 -9.56 9.61
C ALA A 435 -11.14 -9.14 8.15
N PHE A 436 -10.56 -8.00 7.77
CA PHE A 436 -10.53 -7.55 6.39
C PHE A 436 -9.38 -8.29 5.68
N ILE A 437 -9.57 -8.71 4.43
CA ILE A 437 -8.46 -9.21 3.59
C ILE A 437 -8.11 -8.14 2.57
N ASN A 438 -6.85 -7.72 2.51
CA ASN A 438 -6.37 -6.88 1.41
C ASN A 438 -5.57 -7.72 0.42
N GLY A 439 -5.78 -7.44 -0.86
CA GLY A 439 -4.91 -7.94 -1.91
C GLY A 439 -3.70 -7.02 -2.07
N ALA A 440 -2.54 -7.62 -2.30
CA ALA A 440 -1.35 -6.84 -2.62
C ALA A 440 -1.46 -6.23 -4.03
N MET A 441 -1.01 -4.99 -4.16
CA MET A 441 -0.84 -4.32 -5.44
C MET A 441 0.53 -4.68 -6.03
N LEU A 442 0.54 -5.45 -7.11
CA LEU A 442 1.69 -5.61 -7.99
C LEU A 442 1.66 -4.52 -9.07
N SER A 443 2.82 -4.13 -9.60
CA SER A 443 2.94 -3.10 -10.63
C SER A 443 2.71 -3.67 -12.03
N LEU A 444 1.81 -3.10 -12.85
CA LEU A 444 1.65 -3.52 -14.25
C LEU A 444 2.90 -3.22 -15.10
N GLU A 445 3.68 -2.20 -14.75
CA GLU A 445 4.90 -1.81 -15.45
C GLU A 445 6.15 -2.57 -14.96
N GLU A 446 6.06 -3.28 -13.83
CA GLU A 446 7.12 -4.10 -13.23
C GLU A 446 6.46 -5.32 -12.53
N PRO A 447 6.05 -6.37 -13.26
CA PRO A 447 5.13 -7.40 -12.73
C PRO A 447 5.53 -8.10 -11.43
N THR A 448 6.81 -8.17 -11.07
CA THR A 448 7.27 -8.73 -9.78
C THR A 448 7.28 -7.72 -8.62
N ARG A 449 7.18 -6.41 -8.90
CA ARG A 449 7.27 -5.34 -7.90
C ARG A 449 5.95 -5.20 -7.13
N GLN A 450 5.90 -5.78 -5.93
CA GLN A 450 4.81 -5.57 -4.98
C GLN A 450 4.95 -4.19 -4.31
N PHE A 451 3.99 -3.30 -4.51
CA PHE A 451 4.03 -1.90 -4.08
C PHE A 451 3.49 -1.69 -2.65
N GLU A 452 2.33 -2.25 -2.34
CA GLU A 452 1.59 -2.05 -1.07
C GLU A 452 0.50 -3.12 -0.90
N ASP A 453 0.14 -3.44 0.34
CA ASP A 453 -1.01 -4.25 0.75
C ASP A 453 -1.80 -3.59 1.89
N VAL A 454 -1.08 -3.00 2.86
CA VAL A 454 -1.61 -2.27 4.00
C VAL A 454 -0.72 -1.05 4.28
N ALA A 455 -1.37 0.09 4.54
CA ALA A 455 -0.72 1.31 5.00
C ALA A 455 -1.36 1.80 6.30
N TYR A 456 -0.79 2.83 6.91
CA TYR A 456 -1.28 3.41 8.16
C TYR A 456 -1.09 4.94 8.22
N VAL A 457 -1.95 5.60 8.99
CA VAL A 457 -1.88 7.05 9.23
C VAL A 457 -1.00 7.33 10.45
N VAL A 458 0.14 8.01 10.24
CA VAL A 458 0.96 8.54 11.34
C VAL A 458 0.47 9.89 11.86
N ASP A 459 0.63 10.11 13.16
CA ASP A 459 0.25 11.33 13.92
C ASP A 459 0.63 12.68 13.27
N ASN A 460 1.67 12.71 12.42
CA ASN A 460 2.03 13.95 11.68
C ASN A 460 1.17 14.23 10.43
N GLY A 461 0.08 13.48 10.24
CA GLY A 461 -0.87 13.65 9.14
C GLY A 461 -0.36 13.09 7.81
N ALA A 462 0.18 11.88 7.82
CA ALA A 462 0.79 11.28 6.63
C ALA A 462 0.52 9.78 6.54
N TYR A 463 0.44 9.27 5.32
CA TYR A 463 0.37 7.84 5.08
C TYR A 463 1.76 7.23 5.10
N ARG A 464 1.83 5.96 5.51
CA ARG A 464 3.00 5.11 5.39
C ARG A 464 2.54 3.70 5.08
N ARG A 465 3.09 3.12 4.03
CA ARG A 465 3.01 1.67 3.78
C ARG A 465 3.68 0.93 4.94
N ILE A 466 3.11 -0.21 5.34
CA ILE A 466 3.74 -1.07 6.35
C ILE A 466 4.90 -1.81 5.70
N LYS A 467 4.60 -2.53 4.62
CA LYS A 467 5.57 -3.15 3.72
C LYS A 467 6.14 -2.10 2.75
N ARG A 468 7.32 -2.37 2.20
CA ARG A 468 7.93 -1.56 1.12
C ARG A 468 7.85 -2.32 -0.20
N ASP A 469 8.30 -1.67 -1.28
CA ASP A 469 8.55 -2.34 -2.56
C ASP A 469 9.34 -3.63 -2.30
N ALA A 470 8.79 -4.76 -2.75
CA ALA A 470 9.34 -6.10 -2.59
C ALA A 470 9.25 -6.85 -3.93
N ASP A 471 10.20 -7.74 -4.18
CA ASP A 471 10.27 -8.50 -5.44
C ASP A 471 9.65 -9.90 -5.23
N ALA A 472 8.41 -10.06 -5.70
CA ALA A 472 7.62 -11.27 -5.59
C ALA A 472 8.17 -12.45 -6.41
N GLY A 473 9.05 -12.23 -7.39
CA GLY A 473 9.77 -13.32 -8.07
C GLY A 473 10.77 -14.02 -7.13
N THR A 474 11.25 -13.31 -6.10
CA THR A 474 12.31 -13.76 -5.20
C THR A 474 11.80 -14.33 -3.88
N LEU A 475 12.49 -15.35 -3.38
CA LEU A 475 12.23 -15.92 -2.06
C LEU A 475 12.46 -14.89 -0.92
N GLU A 476 13.40 -13.95 -1.07
CA GLU A 476 13.61 -12.88 -0.08
C GLU A 476 12.39 -11.95 0.00
N GLY A 477 11.81 -11.56 -1.15
CA GLY A 477 10.60 -10.74 -1.22
C GLY A 477 9.38 -11.43 -0.64
N MET A 478 9.15 -12.70 -0.98
CA MET A 478 8.08 -13.54 -0.41
C MET A 478 8.21 -13.67 1.11
N LEU A 479 9.38 -14.08 1.62
CA LEU A 479 9.62 -14.20 3.07
C LEU A 479 9.50 -12.84 3.80
N TYR A 480 9.89 -11.73 3.17
CA TYR A 480 9.66 -10.40 3.71
C TYR A 480 8.17 -10.04 3.76
N ASN A 481 7.39 -10.39 2.73
CA ASN A 481 5.95 -10.17 2.68
C ASN A 481 5.24 -10.93 3.80
N GLU A 482 5.59 -12.20 3.99
CA GLU A 482 4.86 -13.08 4.90
C GLU A 482 5.28 -12.93 6.36
N ARG A 483 6.56 -12.64 6.64
CA ARG A 483 7.03 -12.38 8.02
C ARG A 483 6.66 -10.98 8.52
N THR A 484 6.37 -10.02 7.64
CA THR A 484 5.97 -8.67 8.08
C THR A 484 4.52 -8.66 8.58
N SER A 485 4.33 -8.31 9.85
CA SER A 485 2.99 -8.10 10.43
C SER A 485 2.39 -6.77 9.97
N VAL A 486 1.10 -6.79 9.63
CA VAL A 486 0.29 -5.64 9.19
C VAL A 486 -0.61 -5.06 10.29
N GLU A 487 -0.62 -5.67 11.47
CA GLU A 487 -1.42 -5.21 12.62
C GLU A 487 -0.75 -4.02 13.32
N VAL A 488 -1.05 -2.80 12.83
CA VAL A 488 -0.58 -1.54 13.41
C VAL A 488 -1.76 -0.58 13.66
N PRO A 489 -1.68 0.34 14.65
CA PRO A 489 -2.71 1.34 14.87
C PRO A 489 -2.89 2.26 13.65
N ASN A 490 -4.14 2.65 13.38
CA ASN A 490 -4.55 3.43 12.20
C ASN A 490 -4.20 2.78 10.85
N ALA A 491 -4.13 1.43 10.79
CA ALA A 491 -4.02 0.71 9.53
C ALA A 491 -5.26 0.91 8.65
N TYR A 492 -5.06 0.91 7.33
CA TYR A 492 -6.11 0.91 6.32
C TYR A 492 -5.66 0.10 5.09
N GLY A 493 -6.64 -0.39 4.34
CA GLY A 493 -6.47 -0.99 3.02
C GLY A 493 -6.96 -0.04 1.94
N ALA A 494 -6.22 0.07 0.84
CA ALA A 494 -6.70 0.72 -0.37
C ALA A 494 -7.65 -0.20 -1.16
N TRP A 495 -8.45 0.37 -2.03
CA TRP A 495 -9.58 -0.31 -2.67
C TRP A 495 -9.31 -0.85 -4.09
N TRP A 496 -8.04 -1.02 -4.46
CA TRP A 496 -7.67 -1.86 -5.60
C TRP A 496 -8.08 -3.32 -5.37
N PHE A 497 -8.04 -3.81 -4.12
CA PHE A 497 -8.60 -5.09 -3.67
C PHE A 497 -8.71 -5.09 -2.14
N SER A 498 -9.91 -4.92 -1.60
CA SER A 498 -10.16 -5.05 -0.15
C SER A 498 -11.49 -5.76 0.12
N CYS A 499 -11.41 -6.92 0.78
CA CYS A 499 -12.54 -7.72 1.23
C CYS A 499 -12.98 -7.26 2.63
N ILE A 500 -14.21 -6.76 2.71
CA ILE A 500 -14.80 -6.09 3.86
C ILE A 500 -16.02 -6.90 4.32
N PRO A 501 -16.13 -7.29 5.60
CA PRO A 501 -17.34 -7.92 6.12
C PRO A 501 -18.55 -6.99 5.96
N VAL A 502 -19.67 -7.50 5.42
CA VAL A 502 -20.89 -6.70 5.20
C VAL A 502 -21.46 -6.17 6.52
N GLU A 503 -21.18 -6.86 7.63
CA GLU A 503 -21.57 -6.41 8.97
C GLU A 503 -20.87 -5.12 9.41
N ASN A 504 -19.60 -4.90 9.02
CA ASN A 504 -18.91 -3.63 9.25
C ASN A 504 -19.60 -2.45 8.54
N ILE A 505 -20.13 -2.69 7.34
CA ILE A 505 -20.90 -1.69 6.58
C ILE A 505 -22.23 -1.39 7.27
N ARG A 506 -22.91 -2.42 7.81
CA ARG A 506 -24.17 -2.23 8.57
C ARG A 506 -23.96 -1.49 9.89
N GLN A 507 -22.90 -1.82 10.64
CA GLN A 507 -22.64 -1.25 11.97
C GLN A 507 -22.02 0.16 11.91
N ASN A 508 -21.01 0.37 11.07
CA ASN A 508 -20.24 1.61 11.05
C ASN A 508 -20.65 2.59 9.93
N GLY A 509 -21.48 2.14 8.98
CA GLY A 509 -21.95 2.94 7.84
C GLY A 509 -21.03 2.88 6.62
N LEU A 510 -21.55 3.43 5.52
CA LEU A 510 -20.90 3.54 4.20
C LEU A 510 -19.67 4.46 4.22
N PRO A 511 -18.90 4.57 3.12
CA PRO A 511 -17.79 5.54 3.01
C PRO A 511 -18.26 6.99 3.23
N MET A 512 -17.36 7.84 3.73
CA MET A 512 -17.57 9.30 3.66
C MET A 512 -17.69 9.76 2.19
N PRO A 513 -18.56 10.75 1.86
CA PRO A 513 -18.83 11.20 0.50
C PRO A 513 -17.77 12.15 -0.05
N PHE A 514 -16.53 11.68 0.00
CA PHE A 514 -15.48 12.19 -0.87
C PHE A 514 -15.79 11.79 -2.33
N PHE A 515 -15.20 12.47 -3.31
CA PHE A 515 -15.39 12.10 -4.71
C PHE A 515 -14.36 11.05 -5.13
N ILE A 516 -13.11 11.25 -4.71
CA ILE A 516 -11.97 10.34 -4.83
C ILE A 516 -10.96 10.65 -3.72
N ARG A 517 -10.16 9.66 -3.32
CA ARG A 517 -9.07 9.71 -2.32
C ARG A 517 -9.55 9.89 -0.88
N CYS A 518 -8.93 9.11 0.03
CA CYS A 518 -9.08 9.18 1.49
C CYS A 518 -10.40 8.60 2.04
N ASP A 519 -11.21 8.05 1.15
CA ASP A 519 -12.39 7.21 1.40
C ASP A 519 -11.99 5.83 1.92
N ASP A 520 -11.00 5.22 1.27
CA ASP A 520 -10.24 4.06 1.72
C ASP A 520 -9.65 4.24 3.14
N VAL A 521 -8.96 5.36 3.34
CA VAL A 521 -8.30 5.71 4.61
C VAL A 521 -9.32 5.95 5.72
N GLU A 522 -10.38 6.70 5.43
CA GLU A 522 -11.44 7.01 6.41
C GLU A 522 -12.17 5.74 6.85
N PHE A 523 -12.58 4.89 5.90
CA PHE A 523 -13.30 3.67 6.20
C PHE A 523 -12.42 2.67 7.00
N GLY A 524 -11.16 2.47 6.59
CA GLY A 524 -10.23 1.60 7.31
C GLY A 524 -9.96 2.09 8.74
N VAL A 525 -9.63 3.37 8.90
CA VAL A 525 -9.40 3.99 10.21
C VAL A 525 -10.65 3.95 11.10
N ARG A 526 -11.84 4.26 10.57
CA ARG A 526 -13.11 4.23 11.32
C ARG A 526 -13.46 2.83 11.81
N ASN A 527 -13.16 1.79 11.03
CA ASN A 527 -13.42 0.41 11.40
C ASN A 527 -12.34 -0.18 12.32
N ASN A 528 -11.10 0.32 12.25
CA ASN A 528 -9.91 -0.23 12.94
C ASN A 528 -9.86 -1.78 12.89
N PRO A 529 -9.89 -2.38 11.68
CA PRO A 529 -10.04 -3.83 11.54
C PRO A 529 -8.74 -4.59 11.83
N THR A 530 -8.88 -5.87 12.16
CA THR A 530 -7.79 -6.85 12.00
C THR A 530 -7.60 -7.13 10.50
N TYR A 531 -6.34 -7.20 10.04
CA TYR A 531 -6.01 -7.44 8.63
C TYR A 531 -5.42 -8.83 8.38
N MET A 532 -5.90 -9.46 7.30
CA MET A 532 -5.31 -10.64 6.68
C MET A 532 -4.66 -10.26 5.34
N THR A 533 -3.48 -10.81 5.09
CA THR A 533 -2.66 -10.61 3.88
C THR A 533 -1.82 -11.86 3.65
N MET A 534 -1.67 -12.32 2.41
CA MET A 534 -0.98 -13.55 2.04
C MET A 534 -0.42 -13.42 0.61
N ASP A 535 0.68 -14.12 0.31
CA ASP A 535 1.17 -14.33 -1.06
C ASP A 535 0.08 -14.98 -1.93
N GLY A 536 -0.01 -14.58 -3.21
CA GLY A 536 -1.05 -15.03 -4.13
C GLY A 536 -2.46 -14.52 -3.85
N ILE A 537 -2.65 -13.52 -2.97
CA ILE A 537 -3.85 -12.68 -2.94
C ILE A 537 -3.45 -11.29 -3.44
N CYS A 538 -3.60 -11.06 -4.75
CA CYS A 538 -3.09 -9.86 -5.41
C CYS A 538 -3.93 -9.42 -6.62
N VAL A 539 -3.63 -8.20 -7.08
CA VAL A 539 -4.00 -7.65 -8.40
C VAL A 539 -2.80 -6.89 -8.96
N TRP A 540 -2.65 -6.84 -10.29
CA TRP A 540 -1.69 -5.91 -10.90
C TRP A 540 -2.41 -4.61 -11.26
N HIS A 541 -1.88 -3.49 -10.78
CA HIS A 541 -2.40 -2.13 -11.00
C HIS A 541 -1.28 -1.26 -11.60
N ALA A 542 -1.65 -0.32 -12.46
CA ALA A 542 -0.68 0.54 -13.13
C ALA A 542 -0.11 1.65 -12.22
N SER A 543 1.10 2.11 -12.55
CA SER A 543 1.92 3.12 -11.89
C SER A 543 1.13 4.33 -11.35
N PHE A 544 1.11 4.56 -10.03
CA PHE A 544 0.85 5.89 -9.46
C PHE A 544 2.00 6.88 -9.75
N GLU A 545 3.19 6.40 -10.12
CA GLU A 545 4.28 7.24 -10.63
C GLU A 545 3.82 8.02 -11.89
N GLY A 546 4.30 9.27 -12.05
CA GLY A 546 3.87 10.16 -13.15
C GLY A 546 2.46 10.76 -13.04
N ARG A 547 1.47 10.06 -12.44
CA ARG A 547 0.03 10.46 -12.43
C ARG A 547 -0.34 11.71 -11.58
N TYR A 548 0.61 12.55 -11.17
CA TYR A 548 0.39 13.67 -10.25
C TYR A 548 -0.55 14.75 -10.83
N ARG A 549 -1.63 15.10 -10.10
CA ARG A 549 -2.61 16.11 -10.52
C ARG A 549 -2.96 17.03 -9.35
N ALA A 550 -2.72 18.35 -9.48
CA ALA A 550 -2.97 19.31 -8.40
C ALA A 550 -4.45 19.34 -7.94
N SER A 551 -5.41 19.09 -8.84
CA SER A 551 -6.83 18.92 -8.51
C SER A 551 -7.12 17.69 -7.62
N VAL A 552 -6.28 16.65 -7.67
CA VAL A 552 -6.40 15.42 -6.87
C VAL A 552 -5.51 15.51 -5.63
N ASP A 553 -4.20 15.52 -5.83
CA ASP A 553 -3.19 15.29 -4.79
C ASP A 553 -2.87 16.55 -3.98
N CYS A 554 -3.53 17.67 -4.28
CA CYS A 554 -3.51 18.89 -3.48
C CYS A 554 -4.91 19.35 -3.06
N TYR A 555 -5.88 19.46 -3.97
CA TYR A 555 -7.26 19.86 -3.60
C TYR A 555 -8.03 18.74 -2.86
N GLN A 556 -8.37 17.63 -3.53
CA GLN A 556 -9.15 16.54 -2.92
C GLN A 556 -8.43 16.01 -1.66
N TYR A 557 -7.15 15.66 -1.79
CA TYR A 557 -6.34 15.14 -0.68
C TYR A 557 -6.39 16.05 0.56
N THR A 558 -6.18 17.37 0.41
CA THR A 558 -6.20 18.28 1.58
C THR A 558 -7.58 18.39 2.19
N ARG A 559 -8.63 18.50 1.37
CA ARG A 559 -10.02 18.64 1.85
C ARG A 559 -10.46 17.39 2.61
N ASN A 560 -10.27 16.22 1.98
CA ASN A 560 -10.77 14.94 2.46
C ASN A 560 -9.96 14.49 3.70
N PHE A 561 -8.62 14.53 3.65
CA PHE A 561 -7.81 14.12 4.80
C PHE A 561 -7.94 15.04 6.01
N LEU A 562 -8.21 16.34 5.83
CA LEU A 562 -8.58 17.21 6.95
C LEU A 562 -9.95 16.85 7.55
N ALA A 563 -10.91 16.40 6.73
CA ALA A 563 -12.20 15.90 7.21
C ALA A 563 -12.02 14.57 7.99
N THR A 564 -11.26 13.59 7.46
CA THR A 564 -10.92 12.34 8.16
C THR A 564 -10.25 12.60 9.51
N VAL A 565 -9.22 13.46 9.54
CA VAL A 565 -8.55 13.88 10.80
C VAL A 565 -9.50 14.63 11.74
N ALA A 566 -10.52 15.31 11.22
CA ALA A 566 -11.53 15.97 12.02
C ALA A 566 -12.54 14.99 12.63
N VAL A 567 -12.93 13.92 11.91
CA VAL A 567 -13.95 12.97 12.37
C VAL A 567 -13.38 11.83 13.23
N ASP A 568 -12.27 11.21 12.84
CA ASP A 568 -11.75 9.97 13.47
C ASP A 568 -10.56 10.19 14.41
N ASP A 569 -10.02 11.42 14.46
CA ASP A 569 -8.89 11.81 15.31
C ASP A 569 -7.56 11.04 15.05
N CYS A 570 -7.44 10.35 13.91
CA CYS A 570 -6.32 9.48 13.55
C CYS A 570 -4.94 10.16 13.41
N ALA A 571 -4.89 11.49 13.42
CA ALA A 571 -3.64 12.25 13.49
C ALA A 571 -3.83 13.56 14.26
N SER A 572 -2.73 14.10 14.81
CA SER A 572 -2.72 15.43 15.40
C SER A 572 -3.06 16.52 14.38
N GLU A 573 -4.26 17.09 14.52
CA GLU A 573 -4.74 18.28 13.79
C GLU A 573 -3.68 19.40 13.73
N PHE A 574 -2.91 19.60 14.81
CA PHE A 574 -1.80 20.55 14.83
C PHE A 574 -0.70 20.19 13.83
N TRP A 575 -0.24 18.93 13.82
CA TRP A 575 0.82 18.50 12.90
C TRP A 575 0.33 18.43 11.46
N THR A 576 -0.90 17.98 11.21
CA THR A 576 -1.52 18.00 9.87
C THR A 576 -1.58 19.42 9.30
N ILE A 577 -1.97 20.42 10.11
CA ILE A 577 -1.96 21.83 9.70
C ILE A 577 -0.52 22.37 9.50
N GLN A 578 0.47 21.92 10.30
CA GLN A 578 1.88 22.24 10.03
C GLN A 578 2.40 21.59 8.74
N ARG A 579 1.95 20.38 8.42
CA ARG A 579 2.28 19.64 7.19
C ARG A 579 1.70 20.37 5.97
N LEU A 580 0.42 20.71 5.97
CA LEU A 580 -0.21 21.56 4.95
C LEU A 580 0.55 22.88 4.74
N THR A 581 0.82 23.60 5.84
CA THR A 581 1.59 24.86 5.82
C THR A 581 2.99 24.67 5.22
N ARG A 582 3.62 23.51 5.45
CA ARG A 582 4.91 23.15 4.86
C ARG A 582 4.78 22.79 3.38
N SER A 583 3.76 22.05 2.97
CA SER A 583 3.50 21.72 1.57
C SER A 583 3.32 22.98 0.73
N ILE A 584 2.46 23.92 1.15
CA ILE A 584 2.27 25.21 0.45
C ILE A 584 3.62 25.92 0.23
N ARG A 585 4.49 25.97 1.25
CA ARG A 585 5.84 26.57 1.13
C ARG A 585 6.79 25.77 0.23
N LEU A 586 6.66 24.45 0.15
CA LEU A 586 7.44 23.63 -0.76
C LEU A 586 7.05 23.90 -2.22
N HIS A 587 5.75 23.90 -2.54
CA HIS A 587 5.27 24.20 -3.89
C HIS A 587 5.60 25.64 -4.31
N LEU A 588 5.41 26.65 -3.44
CA LEU A 588 5.86 28.03 -3.72
C LEU A 588 7.38 28.15 -3.95
N ARG A 589 8.20 27.41 -3.20
CA ARG A 589 9.65 27.36 -3.43
C ARG A 589 9.99 26.70 -4.77
N ASP A 590 9.22 25.68 -5.17
CA ASP A 590 9.35 24.92 -6.42
C ASP A 590 8.66 25.62 -7.63
N LEU A 591 8.20 26.88 -7.43
CA LEU A 591 7.44 27.74 -8.36
C LEU A 591 6.09 27.20 -8.84
N ASP A 592 5.59 26.19 -8.16
CA ASP A 592 4.30 25.58 -8.40
C ASP A 592 3.20 26.35 -7.65
N TYR A 593 2.73 27.44 -8.26
CA TYR A 593 1.64 28.25 -7.71
C TYR A 593 0.29 27.54 -7.81
N ILE A 594 0.09 26.70 -8.83
CA ILE A 594 -1.17 26.00 -9.07
C ILE A 594 -1.45 25.04 -7.91
N SER A 595 -0.51 24.18 -7.54
CA SER A 595 -0.68 23.28 -6.40
C SER A 595 -0.74 24.04 -5.08
N ALA A 596 0.03 25.12 -4.92
CA ALA A 596 -0.07 25.98 -3.74
C ALA A 596 -1.45 26.65 -3.59
N GLU A 597 -2.14 26.94 -4.69
CA GLU A 597 -3.54 27.42 -4.71
C GLU A 597 -4.52 26.27 -4.44
N ARG A 598 -4.37 25.11 -5.08
CA ARG A 598 -5.23 23.92 -4.84
C ARG A 598 -5.17 23.45 -3.38
N LEU A 599 -4.01 23.52 -2.72
CA LEU A 599 -3.86 23.27 -1.28
C LEU A 599 -4.66 24.26 -0.41
N LEU A 600 -4.76 25.53 -0.82
CA LEU A 600 -5.58 26.52 -0.12
C LEU A 600 -7.07 26.38 -0.44
N ASP A 601 -7.43 25.98 -1.66
CA ASP A 601 -8.81 25.67 -2.04
C ASP A 601 -9.36 24.52 -1.18
N GLY A 602 -8.62 23.41 -1.06
CA GLY A 602 -9.03 22.26 -0.25
C GLY A 602 -9.15 22.57 1.24
N PHE A 603 -8.27 23.45 1.76
CA PHE A 603 -8.35 23.92 3.14
C PHE A 603 -9.51 24.90 3.38
N GLU A 604 -9.81 25.79 2.42
CA GLU A 604 -10.95 26.70 2.49
C GLU A 604 -12.29 25.94 2.44
N ASP A 605 -12.37 24.91 1.61
CA ASP A 605 -13.53 24.01 1.51
C ASP A 605 -13.72 23.15 2.76
N TYR A 606 -12.65 22.59 3.35
CA TYR A 606 -12.74 21.96 4.67
C TYR A 606 -13.30 22.92 5.75
N LEU A 607 -12.91 24.21 5.68
CA LEU A 607 -13.40 25.26 6.58
C LEU A 607 -14.83 25.74 6.25
N LYS A 608 -15.47 25.30 5.16
CA LYS A 608 -16.91 25.54 4.95
C LYS A 608 -17.76 24.66 5.86
N GLY A 609 -17.29 23.43 6.14
CA GLY A 609 -18.00 22.44 6.96
C GLY A 609 -18.56 21.27 6.14
N PRO A 610 -19.11 20.25 6.81
CA PRO A 610 -19.67 19.06 6.17
C PRO A 610 -20.84 19.36 5.22
N GLU A 611 -21.58 20.45 5.47
CA GLU A 611 -22.72 20.89 4.65
C GLU A 611 -22.30 21.22 3.22
N PHE A 612 -21.06 21.70 3.02
CA PHE A 612 -20.49 21.90 1.68
C PHE A 612 -20.24 20.57 0.98
N LEU A 613 -19.74 19.54 1.69
CA LEU A 613 -19.48 18.23 1.09
C LEU A 613 -20.78 17.54 0.69
N ALA A 614 -21.81 17.61 1.54
CA ALA A 614 -23.13 17.05 1.29
C ALA A 614 -23.85 17.62 0.04
N GLN A 615 -23.42 18.79 -0.44
CA GLN A 615 -24.03 19.52 -1.57
C GLN A 615 -23.05 19.69 -2.76
N ALA A 616 -21.84 19.16 -2.67
CA ALA A 616 -20.79 19.39 -3.66
C ALA A 616 -20.90 18.42 -4.85
N ASP A 617 -21.22 18.95 -6.04
CA ASP A 617 -20.98 18.24 -7.30
C ASP A 617 -19.45 18.05 -7.48
N GLY A 618 -18.97 16.88 -7.05
CA GLY A 618 -17.57 16.50 -7.14
C GLY A 618 -17.09 16.39 -8.59
N SER A 619 -17.98 16.06 -9.54
CA SER A 619 -17.64 15.91 -10.96
C SER A 619 -17.42 17.27 -11.62
N ALA A 620 -18.33 18.24 -11.42
CA ALA A 620 -18.14 19.61 -11.89
C ALA A 620 -16.94 20.30 -11.22
N ILE A 621 -16.71 20.07 -9.92
CA ILE A 621 -15.51 20.56 -9.23
C ILE A 621 -14.24 19.98 -9.84
N MET A 622 -14.18 18.65 -10.06
CA MET A 622 -13.00 18.00 -10.63
C MET A 622 -12.76 18.36 -12.09
N LYS A 623 -13.81 18.53 -12.90
CA LYS A 623 -13.73 19.05 -14.27
C LYS A 623 -13.16 20.46 -14.30
N LYS A 624 -13.69 21.36 -13.45
CA LYS A 624 -13.26 22.76 -13.32
C LYS A 624 -11.81 22.89 -12.84
N LEU A 625 -11.42 22.14 -11.80
CA LEU A 625 -10.06 22.21 -11.25
C LEU A 625 -9.06 21.42 -12.10
N GLY A 626 -9.49 20.36 -12.78
CA GLY A 626 -8.69 19.57 -13.71
C GLY A 626 -8.23 20.39 -14.92
N ALA A 627 -9.11 21.22 -15.47
CA ALA A 627 -8.79 22.18 -16.53
C ALA A 627 -7.78 23.27 -16.11
N LEU A 628 -7.51 23.41 -14.80
CA LEU A 628 -6.55 24.34 -14.21
C LEU A 628 -5.28 23.65 -13.68
N ASN A 629 -5.09 22.37 -13.95
CA ASN A 629 -3.82 21.69 -13.66
C ASN A 629 -2.70 22.22 -14.58
N GLU A 630 -1.46 22.19 -14.08
CA GLU A 630 -0.29 22.41 -14.91
C GLU A 630 -0.19 21.26 -15.93
N LYS A 631 -0.05 21.59 -17.22
CA LYS A 631 0.30 20.59 -18.24
C LYS A 631 1.80 20.31 -18.12
N HIS A 632 2.16 19.04 -18.00
CA HIS A 632 3.55 18.61 -18.19
C HIS A 632 3.69 18.15 -19.64
N LEU A 633 4.73 18.65 -20.30
CA LEU A 633 5.08 18.32 -21.68
C LEU A 633 6.22 17.31 -21.67
N ASP A 634 6.37 16.56 -22.76
CA ASP A 634 7.55 15.71 -22.95
C ASP A 634 8.83 16.54 -22.89
N VAL A 635 9.87 15.98 -22.27
CA VAL A 635 11.18 16.65 -22.12
C VAL A 635 11.83 17.00 -23.47
N ALA A 636 11.41 16.36 -24.55
CA ALA A 636 11.79 16.73 -25.92
C ALA A 636 11.11 18.03 -26.42
N GLU A 637 9.85 18.29 -26.03
CA GLU A 637 9.09 19.49 -26.42
C GLU A 637 9.48 20.74 -25.62
N LEU A 638 10.08 20.58 -24.44
CA LEU A 638 10.57 21.69 -23.63
C LEU A 638 11.72 22.44 -24.33
N ASP A 639 11.89 23.73 -23.98
CA ASP A 639 12.99 24.56 -24.50
C ASP A 639 14.37 23.95 -24.15
N GLN A 640 14.98 23.33 -25.16
CA GLN A 640 16.25 22.64 -25.06
C GLN A 640 17.42 23.57 -24.69
N ALA A 641 17.34 24.87 -24.97
CA ALA A 641 18.34 25.84 -24.52
C ALA A 641 18.18 26.11 -23.02
N VAL A 642 16.94 26.27 -22.53
CA VAL A 642 16.65 26.44 -21.09
C VAL A 642 16.98 25.19 -20.29
N LEU A 643 16.75 23.98 -20.81
CA LEU A 643 17.14 22.71 -20.18
C LEU A 643 18.68 22.61 -20.04
N ARG A 644 19.42 22.86 -21.12
CA ARG A 644 20.90 22.89 -21.11
C ARG A 644 21.43 23.97 -20.17
N GLU A 645 20.85 25.18 -20.17
CA GLU A 645 21.27 26.25 -19.25
C GLU A 645 20.91 25.89 -17.80
N ALA A 646 19.78 25.22 -17.53
CA ALA A 646 19.42 24.77 -16.19
C ALA A 646 20.39 23.70 -15.65
N GLY A 647 21.15 23.04 -16.53
CA GLY A 647 22.01 21.90 -16.19
C GLY A 647 21.25 20.58 -16.13
N VAL A 648 20.16 20.44 -16.89
CA VAL A 648 19.58 19.14 -17.23
C VAL A 648 20.47 18.54 -18.31
N THR A 649 21.11 17.42 -18.00
CA THR A 649 22.03 16.70 -18.90
C THR A 649 21.48 15.29 -19.17
N PRO A 650 21.99 14.55 -20.19
CA PRO A 650 21.55 13.18 -20.45
C PRO A 650 21.65 12.27 -19.21
N GLU A 651 22.67 12.47 -18.38
CA GLU A 651 22.87 11.71 -17.13
C GLU A 651 21.91 12.14 -15.99
N VAL A 652 21.25 13.29 -16.09
CA VAL A 652 20.16 13.67 -15.16
C VAL A 652 18.86 12.95 -15.56
N LEU A 653 18.61 12.82 -16.87
CA LEU A 653 17.42 12.19 -17.45
C LEU A 653 17.49 10.66 -17.36
N ALA A 654 18.61 10.06 -17.72
CA ALA A 654 18.82 8.60 -17.75
C ALA A 654 18.92 7.93 -16.36
N ARG A 655 18.72 8.66 -15.25
CA ARG A 655 18.73 8.09 -13.89
C ARG A 655 17.36 7.54 -13.54
N THR A 656 17.24 6.22 -13.47
CA THR A 656 16.04 5.55 -12.96
C THR A 656 15.85 5.71 -11.45
N ASP A 657 16.94 5.79 -10.67
CA ASP A 657 16.90 5.85 -9.19
C ASP A 657 15.94 6.92 -8.62
N LEU A 658 14.95 6.45 -7.85
CA LEU A 658 13.94 7.25 -7.16
C LEU A 658 14.37 7.62 -5.70
N VAL A 659 15.45 7.05 -5.18
CA VAL A 659 15.83 7.08 -3.75
C VAL A 659 16.86 8.17 -3.43
N TYR A 660 16.55 9.43 -3.74
CA TYR A 660 17.47 10.54 -3.45
C TYR A 660 17.68 10.77 -1.94
N ARG A 661 18.91 10.51 -1.46
CA ARG A 661 19.33 10.74 -0.06
C ARG A 661 19.99 12.12 0.11
N PRO A 662 19.28 13.20 0.53
CA PRO A 662 19.91 14.51 0.74
C PRO A 662 20.89 14.49 1.92
N SER A 663 22.07 15.08 1.70
CA SER A 663 23.08 15.31 2.76
C SER A 663 22.50 16.05 3.96
N LYS A 664 23.07 15.84 5.15
CA LYS A 664 22.57 16.44 6.42
C LYS A 664 22.46 17.97 6.31
N VAL A 665 23.44 18.63 5.68
CA VAL A 665 23.43 20.08 5.41
C VAL A 665 22.32 20.49 4.44
N ARG A 666 22.15 19.76 3.31
CA ARG A 666 21.08 20.05 2.33
C ARG A 666 19.70 19.81 2.91
N ARG A 667 19.55 18.85 3.85
CA ARG A 667 18.33 18.58 4.61
C ARG A 667 17.97 19.74 5.56
N LEU A 668 18.95 20.28 6.28
CA LEU A 668 18.79 21.46 7.14
C LEU A 668 18.45 22.72 6.32
N LEU A 669 19.15 22.96 5.20
CA LEU A 669 18.83 24.07 4.30
C LEU A 669 17.41 23.94 3.72
N ARG A 670 16.98 22.71 3.36
CA ARG A 670 15.59 22.43 2.92
C ARG A 670 14.54 22.56 4.03
N SER A 671 14.92 22.64 5.31
CA SER A 671 13.98 22.87 6.44
C SER A 671 13.89 24.33 6.88
N ILE A 672 14.86 25.18 6.54
CA ILE A 672 14.77 26.62 6.77
C ILE A 672 13.74 27.24 5.80
N PRO A 673 12.75 28.01 6.28
CA PRO A 673 11.79 28.70 5.41
C PRO A 673 12.45 29.93 4.76
N TYR A 674 13.33 29.71 3.78
CA TYR A 674 13.74 30.73 2.83
C TYR A 674 12.90 30.62 1.56
N ASP A 675 12.40 31.74 1.08
CA ASP A 675 11.70 31.80 -0.20
C ASP A 675 12.42 32.79 -1.12
N ARG A 676 12.61 32.39 -2.38
CA ARG A 676 13.29 33.21 -3.40
C ARG A 676 12.54 34.51 -3.67
N HIS A 677 11.21 34.51 -3.52
CA HIS A 677 10.37 35.70 -3.73
C HIS A 677 10.69 36.85 -2.76
N TYR A 678 11.21 36.55 -1.56
CA TYR A 678 11.62 37.56 -0.57
C TYR A 678 13.02 38.15 -0.84
N LEU A 679 13.79 37.59 -1.77
CA LEU A 679 15.12 38.11 -2.10
C LEU A 679 15.01 39.29 -3.07
N PRO A 680 15.79 40.38 -2.90
CA PRO A 680 15.93 41.43 -3.91
C PRO A 680 16.63 40.89 -5.16
N ASP A 681 16.38 41.51 -6.30
CA ASP A 681 16.75 40.94 -7.62
C ASP A 681 18.26 40.71 -7.82
N PHE A 682 19.12 41.53 -7.22
CA PHE A 682 20.57 41.32 -7.26
C PHE A 682 21.05 40.07 -6.51
N LEU A 683 20.20 39.47 -5.67
CA LEU A 683 20.45 38.16 -5.05
C LEU A 683 19.82 36.99 -5.82
N LEU A 684 19.09 37.22 -6.91
CA LEU A 684 18.53 36.16 -7.73
C LEU A 684 19.47 35.81 -8.89
N LYS A 685 19.59 34.52 -9.21
CA LYS A 685 20.32 34.06 -10.40
C LYS A 685 19.46 34.33 -11.63
N LYS A 686 20.08 34.89 -12.68
CA LYS A 686 19.49 34.95 -14.03
C LYS A 686 19.38 33.53 -14.61
N LYS A 687 20.51 32.80 -14.61
CA LYS A 687 20.61 31.39 -15.00
C LYS A 687 19.50 30.55 -14.34
N PRO A 688 18.74 29.74 -15.10
CA PRO A 688 17.74 28.83 -14.57
C PRO A 688 18.37 27.73 -13.71
N GLY A 689 17.54 26.84 -13.21
CA GLY A 689 17.97 25.58 -12.60
C GLY A 689 16.83 24.58 -12.67
N TYR A 690 17.05 23.33 -12.25
CA TYR A 690 16.03 22.30 -12.31
C TYR A 690 15.61 21.76 -10.93
N VAL A 691 14.51 21.01 -10.91
CA VAL A 691 14.06 20.17 -9.79
C VAL A 691 13.40 18.91 -10.34
N VAL A 692 13.84 17.74 -9.87
CA VAL A 692 13.21 16.43 -10.08
C VAL A 692 12.38 16.13 -8.84
N LYS A 693 11.12 15.69 -8.95
CA LYS A 693 10.24 15.55 -7.79
C LYS A 693 9.28 14.36 -7.91
N ASN A 694 9.43 13.40 -6.99
CA ASN A 694 8.39 12.43 -6.68
C ASN A 694 7.39 13.07 -5.68
N VAL A 695 6.14 12.57 -5.65
CA VAL A 695 4.97 13.05 -4.90
C VAL A 695 5.30 13.40 -3.44
N SER A 696 6.15 12.60 -2.79
CA SER A 696 6.52 12.78 -1.37
C SER A 696 7.69 13.75 -1.12
N VAL A 697 8.69 13.82 -2.02
CA VAL A 697 9.93 14.60 -1.82
C VAL A 697 10.54 15.04 -3.16
N ALA A 698 10.99 16.30 -3.24
CA ALA A 698 11.91 16.75 -4.29
C ALA A 698 13.23 15.97 -4.22
N LEU A 699 13.51 15.17 -5.25
CA LEU A 699 14.71 14.35 -5.39
C LEU A 699 15.91 15.28 -5.68
N GLU A 700 16.37 15.34 -6.92
CA GLU A 700 17.46 16.21 -7.33
C GLU A 700 16.99 17.66 -7.58
N SER A 701 17.90 18.63 -7.49
CA SER A 701 17.64 20.05 -7.80
C SER A 701 18.90 20.89 -7.62
N ASN A 702 19.09 21.90 -8.48
CA ASN A 702 20.06 22.98 -8.30
C ASN A 702 19.39 24.39 -8.22
N SER A 703 18.06 24.44 -8.22
CA SER A 703 17.22 25.62 -8.48
C SER A 703 17.32 26.79 -7.49
N SER A 704 18.07 26.65 -6.39
CA SER A 704 18.16 27.68 -5.34
C SER A 704 18.56 29.05 -5.90
N ARG A 705 17.72 30.06 -5.63
CA ARG A 705 17.82 31.47 -6.09
C ARG A 705 17.55 31.73 -7.58
N CYS A 706 17.22 30.74 -8.40
CA CYS A 706 16.92 30.97 -9.83
C CYS A 706 15.56 31.65 -10.05
N LYS A 707 15.44 32.51 -11.07
CA LYS A 707 14.15 33.11 -11.47
C LYS A 707 13.28 32.18 -12.33
N THR A 708 13.92 31.28 -13.09
CA THR A 708 13.29 30.25 -13.89
C THR A 708 13.68 28.88 -13.35
N VAL A 709 12.77 27.92 -13.36
CA VAL A 709 12.97 26.56 -12.87
C VAL A 709 12.38 25.54 -13.84
N VAL A 710 13.20 24.62 -14.33
CA VAL A 710 12.74 23.42 -15.04
C VAL A 710 12.28 22.41 -14.00
N PHE A 711 10.99 22.11 -13.99
CA PHE A 711 10.42 20.99 -13.26
C PHE A 711 10.51 19.73 -14.12
N LEU A 712 10.89 18.62 -13.50
CA LEU A 712 10.81 17.27 -14.03
C LEU A 712 10.03 16.41 -13.01
N ASP A 713 9.24 15.46 -13.53
CA ASP A 713 8.49 14.49 -12.73
C ASP A 713 9.40 13.43 -12.07
N ALA A 714 8.86 12.25 -11.75
CA ALA A 714 9.62 11.15 -11.15
C ALA A 714 10.37 10.33 -12.20
N THR A 715 9.76 10.07 -13.37
CA THR A 715 10.37 9.28 -14.46
C THR A 715 11.39 10.08 -15.27
N ARG A 716 11.33 11.43 -15.16
CA ARG A 716 12.10 12.43 -15.92
C ARG A 716 11.75 12.47 -17.40
N GLN A 717 10.61 11.90 -17.79
CA GLN A 717 10.09 11.95 -19.16
C GLN A 717 9.30 13.24 -19.41
N HIS A 718 8.56 13.72 -18.41
CA HIS A 718 7.74 14.93 -18.54
C HIS A 718 8.22 16.06 -17.61
N GLY A 719 7.90 17.30 -17.99
CA GLY A 719 8.29 18.47 -17.23
C GLY A 719 7.54 19.75 -17.56
N ALA A 720 7.94 20.85 -16.92
CA ALA A 720 7.39 22.19 -17.14
C ALA A 720 8.43 23.27 -16.82
N ILE A 721 8.42 24.38 -17.55
CA ILE A 721 9.27 25.55 -17.28
C ILE A 721 8.47 26.56 -16.46
N ARG A 722 8.87 26.78 -15.21
CA ARG A 722 8.20 27.67 -14.26
C ARG A 722 8.98 28.96 -14.03
N HIS A 723 8.28 30.08 -13.91
CA HIS A 723 8.88 31.42 -13.73
C HIS A 723 8.43 32.09 -12.42
N MET A 724 9.30 32.91 -11.83
CA MET A 724 9.09 33.50 -10.51
C MET A 724 8.16 34.73 -10.55
N ASP A 725 6.89 34.54 -10.20
CA ASP A 725 5.88 35.58 -10.01
C ASP A 725 5.80 36.04 -8.53
N ARG A 726 6.25 37.28 -8.26
CA ARG A 726 6.12 37.91 -6.92
C ARG A 726 4.70 38.40 -6.60
N ALA A 727 3.85 38.67 -7.58
CA ALA A 727 2.48 39.13 -7.36
C ALA A 727 1.57 37.95 -6.94
N ARG A 728 1.56 36.86 -7.71
CA ARG A 728 0.84 35.62 -7.37
C ARG A 728 1.34 35.02 -6.06
N PHE A 729 2.66 35.00 -5.84
CA PHE A 729 3.24 34.66 -4.53
C PHE A 729 2.64 35.49 -3.38
N LYS A 730 2.62 36.84 -3.50
CA LYS A 730 2.04 37.72 -2.47
C LYS A 730 0.54 37.48 -2.28
N ALA A 731 -0.21 37.13 -3.32
CA ALA A 731 -1.62 36.77 -3.22
C ALA A 731 -1.80 35.47 -2.40
N ILE A 732 -1.08 34.40 -2.76
CA ILE A 732 -1.13 33.10 -2.05
C ILE A 732 -0.70 33.26 -0.59
N ARG A 733 0.39 33.98 -0.31
CA ARG A 733 0.82 34.25 1.09
C ARG A 733 -0.23 35.02 1.90
N ARG A 734 -0.97 35.95 1.29
CA ARG A 734 -2.09 36.65 1.97
C ARG A 734 -3.26 35.71 2.24
N ARG A 735 -3.66 34.88 1.27
CA ARG A 735 -4.75 33.90 1.42
C ARG A 735 -4.42 32.82 2.47
N GLU A 736 -3.19 32.30 2.49
CA GLU A 736 -2.70 31.39 3.55
C GLU A 736 -2.85 32.05 4.93
N HIS A 737 -2.42 33.31 5.09
CA HIS A 737 -2.51 34.00 6.38
C HIS A 737 -3.97 34.25 6.80
N ALA A 738 -4.87 34.56 5.86
CA ALA A 738 -6.30 34.75 6.12
C ALA A 738 -6.99 33.45 6.55
N LEU A 739 -6.78 32.35 5.80
CA LEU A 739 -7.34 31.03 6.14
C LEU A 739 -6.77 30.48 7.44
N MET A 740 -5.48 30.67 7.71
CA MET A 740 -4.86 30.32 8.99
C MET A 740 -5.35 31.19 10.16
N ALA A 741 -5.82 32.41 9.91
CA ALA A 741 -6.50 33.22 10.93
C ALA A 741 -7.95 32.74 11.15
N ARG A 742 -8.68 32.41 10.07
CA ARG A 742 -10.02 31.81 10.10
C ARG A 742 -10.03 30.52 10.92
N TYR A 743 -9.15 29.57 10.58
CA TYR A 743 -8.98 28.31 11.31
C TYR A 743 -8.70 28.49 12.81
N ARG A 744 -7.92 29.51 13.22
CA ARG A 744 -7.67 29.78 14.65
C ARG A 744 -8.90 30.26 15.42
N ARG A 745 -9.88 30.87 14.76
CA ARG A 745 -11.17 31.27 15.36
C ARG A 745 -12.19 30.14 15.31
N GLU A 746 -12.33 29.52 14.13
CA GLU A 746 -13.48 28.71 13.76
C GLU A 746 -13.18 27.20 13.72
N GLY A 747 -11.90 26.79 13.64
CA GLY A 747 -11.50 25.39 13.39
C GLY A 747 -12.08 24.38 14.37
N LYS A 748 -12.18 24.73 15.66
CA LYS A 748 -12.86 23.88 16.66
C LYS A 748 -14.34 23.66 16.36
N LYS A 749 -15.05 24.70 15.89
CA LYS A 749 -16.46 24.60 15.49
C LYS A 749 -16.60 23.78 14.21
N VAL A 750 -15.72 23.99 13.24
CA VAL A 750 -15.66 23.21 11.98
C VAL A 750 -15.46 21.72 12.29
N ARG A 751 -14.45 21.35 13.09
CA ARG A 751 -14.19 19.96 13.50
C ARG A 751 -15.35 19.34 14.28
N ALA A 752 -16.00 20.11 15.17
CA ALA A 752 -17.20 19.65 15.86
C ALA A 752 -18.40 19.42 14.91
N ALA A 753 -18.56 20.27 13.88
CA ALA A 753 -19.58 20.09 12.85
C ALA A 753 -19.32 18.81 12.03
N TRP A 754 -18.09 18.59 11.56
CA TRP A 754 -17.68 17.36 10.88
C TRP A 754 -18.01 16.11 11.71
N LYS A 755 -17.62 16.07 13.00
CA LYS A 755 -17.98 14.94 13.91
C LYS A 755 -19.49 14.76 14.07
N LYS A 756 -20.26 15.85 14.18
CA LYS A 756 -21.73 15.78 14.28
C LYS A 756 -22.36 15.23 12.99
N ALA A 757 -21.79 15.55 11.83
CA ALA A 757 -22.34 15.17 10.53
C ALA A 757 -21.97 13.75 10.08
N ARG A 758 -20.85 13.16 10.55
CA ARG A 758 -20.39 11.82 10.11
C ARG A 758 -21.53 10.78 10.07
N PRO A 759 -22.35 10.58 11.12
CA PRO A 759 -23.39 9.55 11.11
C PRO A 759 -24.44 9.70 10.01
N TYR A 760 -24.71 10.94 9.55
CA TYR A 760 -25.56 11.21 8.40
C TYR A 760 -24.79 11.01 7.09
N LEU A 761 -23.58 11.55 6.96
CA LEU A 761 -22.78 11.44 5.74
C LEU A 761 -22.39 9.99 5.39
N THR A 762 -22.23 9.12 6.38
CA THR A 762 -21.97 7.67 6.22
C THR A 762 -23.25 6.84 6.23
N SER A 763 -24.44 7.45 6.22
CA SER A 763 -25.72 6.74 6.25
C SER A 763 -26.16 6.25 4.87
N ARG A 764 -26.98 5.19 4.87
CA ARG A 764 -27.71 4.74 3.69
C ARG A 764 -28.73 5.79 3.21
N GLU A 765 -29.31 6.57 4.11
CA GLU A 765 -30.24 7.68 3.81
C GLU A 765 -29.56 8.73 2.90
N PHE A 766 -28.42 9.26 3.34
CA PHE A 766 -27.65 10.24 2.57
C PHE A 766 -27.25 9.68 1.19
N TRP A 767 -26.70 8.46 1.13
CA TRP A 767 -26.24 7.90 -0.14
C TRP A 767 -27.38 7.58 -1.11
N THR A 768 -28.55 7.11 -0.62
CA THR A 768 -29.77 6.97 -1.44
C THR A 768 -30.19 8.31 -2.05
N GLN A 769 -30.22 9.38 -1.25
CA GLN A 769 -30.56 10.72 -1.74
C GLN A 769 -29.51 11.27 -2.72
N TYR A 770 -28.23 11.19 -2.37
CA TYR A 770 -27.12 11.77 -3.15
C TYR A 770 -26.92 11.06 -4.50
N LEU A 771 -27.18 9.75 -4.57
CA LEU A 771 -27.12 8.97 -5.82
C LEU A 771 -28.43 9.01 -6.62
N GLY A 772 -29.49 9.65 -6.11
CA GLY A 772 -30.80 9.73 -6.76
C GLY A 772 -31.48 8.36 -6.92
N ILE A 773 -31.25 7.44 -5.97
CA ILE A 773 -31.83 6.10 -6.00
C ILE A 773 -33.28 6.20 -5.52
N ALA A 774 -34.22 5.67 -6.28
CA ALA A 774 -35.62 5.58 -5.86
C ALA A 774 -35.72 4.73 -4.60
N SER A 775 -36.28 5.29 -3.52
CA SER A 775 -36.61 4.54 -2.32
C SER A 775 -37.66 3.48 -2.66
N LYS A 776 -37.29 2.20 -2.56
CA LYS A 776 -38.27 1.12 -2.55
C LYS A 776 -39.17 1.31 -1.32
N ALA A 777 -40.48 1.33 -1.54
CA ALA A 777 -41.51 1.47 -0.53
C ALA A 777 -41.80 0.13 0.18
#